data_AF-A0A1Q2HMP0-F1
#
_entry.id   AF-A0A1Q2HMP0-F1
#
_cell.length_a   1.000
_cell.length_b   1.000
_cell.length_c   1.000
_cell.angle_alpha   90.00
_cell.angle_beta   90.00
_cell.angle_gamma   90.00
#
_symmetry.space_group_name_H-M   'P 1'
#
loop_
_entity.id
_entity.type
_entity.pdbx_description
1 polymer ?
#
loop_
_entity_poly.entity_id
_entity_poly.type
_entity_poly.pdbx_seq_one_letter_code
_entity_poly.pdbx_strand_id
1 'polypeptide(L)'
;MKRGKILAVVFLSILVISSIANAEVLLTINGIDAAKEFAEIKGGEEIIIAIEGEKEKDVNYFVTPEMGCKIEPITNIESVVKEPNASYLFSFEEEGTALGVVNLHADDDHIYELVLFYTPETDLIIAFGIGYDALHWIPPVEEPLAGNSLATETVEQETIVPDTLQSWRFKPKSESQDKVLMTCPSVQVTKSAITSKEVSGIERAFATTTTTGGEMMSGGTVVDITSDITTNTVWTSDNTYHVLNPVDVNGAMLVIEPGTRVEFATGVSAGIRTLNGAAVISRGTAQNPIVFTSDSATPAYNDYYCPLYITETSSTATEMTYTIVEWAYSGVVVLNRSLDKNIENNYFVNCVYGVVEYGPEHTHIVNNLFFGSYYSGIEVYLASTTGVAEANSVIYIENNTCDYYQDNGITVHGVTANEDAGFVFIANNIVSGSYVAGLNLVDGYMFASVLNTGYYNNVANKNWAFDEINPVVVTANPYETGASGYAPICYLDQSCDFVDAGSLLPELTQYVGKTTATTLVPDGNIADIGFHYPNWDYVNSGEGDYYAGDLDENLVVDFNDFAVLANGWLTTYDMNDLADLCENWLITGGPAPNILPNFDQDPNNLSGYVKVTTSISDPQIHMAWLMIDGEKYGVFGESDYGYSIDVKTEQFTNGIHSAKIVFMYGDSVICSDAVQCTFNNEVSMLIGGDGFTPGEDYHLYGLATGTYLVELVDIINSSTIYSQSFVDGLNAHVSAASFTEEDGAYDLSVKAEAMLLSASWRDVVERIIARKFKKKDYPQGCNVKMVVSVGNKGLERDKKKCWKAALTAAVRKGIRPVYLNAKACTWENLSYCLLLDNVKIWYHCSHGNHDLLGQPPRQCITTASGKVFSYLKKDYDPNNIPPDYEELSWYYENNHSIAELGFVQDTDKMIWVQFNACYSARTVEFPYMLGILPIDDPINIGEQIFIGWKNTALVHDILGNYNQFEEDYWNRLRQGNMLKTAVEDSLPPGGGTNILENFMYYGVIDWQYAWFRYPDIN
;
A
#
# COMPACT_ATOMS: atom_id res chain seq x y z
N MET A 1 -47.14 -11.85 -29.09
CA MET A 1 -48.30 -11.96 -28.19
C MET A 1 -47.96 -12.16 -26.70
N LYS A 2 -46.69 -12.23 -26.26
CA LYS A 2 -46.31 -12.33 -24.83
C LYS A 2 -45.47 -11.17 -24.26
N ARG A 3 -44.93 -10.24 -25.07
CA ARG A 3 -44.10 -9.12 -24.56
C ARG A 3 -44.91 -7.85 -24.21
N GLY A 4 -45.91 -7.46 -25.01
CA GLY A 4 -46.77 -6.30 -24.67
C GLY A 4 -47.69 -6.51 -23.46
N LYS A 5 -48.20 -7.74 -23.26
CA LYS A 5 -48.96 -8.10 -22.05
C LYS A 5 -48.11 -8.20 -20.79
N ILE A 6 -46.78 -8.33 -20.90
CA ILE A 6 -45.88 -8.34 -19.75
C ILE A 6 -45.44 -6.90 -19.43
N LEU A 7 -45.16 -6.07 -20.43
CA LEU A 7 -44.81 -4.66 -20.22
C LEU A 7 -45.96 -3.85 -19.60
N ALA A 8 -47.20 -4.06 -20.06
CA ALA A 8 -48.37 -3.38 -19.50
C ALA A 8 -48.75 -3.90 -18.11
N VAL A 9 -48.70 -5.21 -17.86
CA VAL A 9 -49.00 -5.78 -16.53
C VAL A 9 -47.91 -5.41 -15.50
N VAL A 10 -46.65 -5.25 -15.93
CA VAL A 10 -45.53 -4.84 -15.05
C VAL A 10 -45.56 -3.34 -14.76
N PHE A 11 -45.92 -2.47 -15.71
CA PHE A 11 -46.19 -1.05 -15.43
C PHE A 11 -47.46 -0.85 -14.58
N LEU A 12 -48.52 -1.63 -14.83
CA LEU A 12 -49.77 -1.56 -14.07
C LEU A 12 -49.61 -2.05 -12.63
N SER A 13 -48.79 -3.06 -12.35
CA SER A 13 -48.59 -3.48 -10.95
C SER A 13 -47.86 -2.44 -10.10
N ILE A 14 -47.04 -1.59 -10.71
CA ILE A 14 -46.26 -0.53 -10.04
C ILE A 14 -47.15 0.71 -9.72
N LEU A 15 -48.21 0.97 -10.49
CA LEU A 15 -49.13 2.11 -10.27
C LEU A 15 -50.42 1.77 -9.51
N VAL A 16 -50.83 0.50 -9.45
CA VAL A 16 -52.13 0.11 -8.86
C VAL A 16 -52.21 0.26 -7.34
N ILE A 17 -51.09 0.43 -6.64
CA ILE A 17 -51.11 0.66 -5.19
C ILE A 17 -51.32 2.14 -4.83
N SER A 18 -51.16 3.09 -5.77
CA SER A 18 -51.38 4.51 -5.47
C SER A 18 -52.84 4.99 -5.57
N SER A 19 -53.81 4.14 -5.95
CA SER A 19 -55.23 4.52 -6.02
C SER A 19 -56.14 3.65 -5.14
N ILE A 20 -56.19 3.93 -3.83
CA ILE A 20 -57.45 3.74 -3.08
C ILE A 20 -58.04 5.13 -2.85
N ALA A 21 -59.12 5.37 -3.57
CA ALA A 21 -59.91 6.58 -3.57
C ALA A 21 -60.42 7.00 -2.18
N ASN A 22 -60.45 8.31 -1.97
CA ASN A 22 -61.53 8.98 -1.22
C ASN A 22 -61.81 10.39 -1.78
N ALA A 23 -61.79 10.54 -3.10
CA ALA A 23 -62.37 11.73 -3.72
C ALA A 23 -63.89 11.55 -3.81
N GLU A 24 -64.67 12.43 -3.18
CA GLU A 24 -66.15 12.41 -3.24
C GLU A 24 -66.69 12.76 -4.64
N VAL A 25 -65.86 13.39 -5.48
CA VAL A 25 -66.11 13.73 -6.90
C VAL A 25 -64.90 13.33 -7.74
N LEU A 26 -65.11 12.61 -8.85
CA LEU A 26 -64.06 12.00 -9.69
C LEU A 26 -64.38 12.04 -11.19
N LEU A 27 -63.41 11.61 -12.01
CA LEU A 27 -63.60 11.41 -13.46
C LEU A 27 -63.81 9.93 -13.81
N THR A 28 -64.85 9.65 -14.60
CA THR A 28 -65.10 8.34 -15.21
C THR A 28 -64.84 8.36 -16.72
N ILE A 29 -64.53 7.20 -17.27
CA ILE A 29 -64.27 7.00 -18.70
C ILE A 29 -65.29 6.01 -19.25
N ASN A 30 -66.11 6.47 -20.20
CA ASN A 30 -67.23 5.71 -20.75
C ASN A 30 -68.16 5.11 -19.66
N GLY A 31 -68.29 5.81 -18.53
CA GLY A 31 -69.07 5.39 -17.36
C GLY A 31 -68.36 4.39 -16.43
N ILE A 32 -67.06 4.15 -16.62
CA ILE A 32 -66.21 3.32 -15.76
C ILE A 32 -65.35 4.22 -14.87
N ASP A 33 -65.35 3.97 -13.56
CA ASP A 33 -64.49 4.63 -12.59
C ASP A 33 -63.08 4.01 -12.61
N ALA A 34 -62.18 4.67 -13.37
CA ALA A 34 -60.82 4.20 -13.61
C ALA A 34 -59.90 4.26 -12.37
N ALA A 35 -60.36 4.80 -11.23
CA ALA A 35 -59.67 4.67 -9.94
C ALA A 35 -60.08 3.41 -9.16
N LYS A 36 -61.15 2.71 -9.56
CA LYS A 36 -61.61 1.47 -8.89
C LYS A 36 -61.44 0.22 -9.73
N GLU A 37 -61.58 0.32 -11.05
CA GLU A 37 -61.38 -0.80 -11.97
C GLU A 37 -60.80 -0.32 -13.32
N PHE A 38 -59.95 -1.13 -13.95
CA PHE A 38 -59.29 -0.72 -15.19
C PHE A 38 -60.27 -0.56 -16.34
N ALA A 39 -60.21 0.58 -17.03
CA ALA A 39 -60.88 0.78 -18.30
C ALA A 39 -59.94 0.37 -19.44
N GLU A 40 -60.19 -0.80 -20.05
CA GLU A 40 -59.54 -1.22 -21.29
C GLU A 40 -60.40 -0.83 -22.49
N ILE A 41 -59.93 0.12 -23.31
CA ILE A 41 -60.66 0.65 -24.47
C ILE A 41 -59.87 0.30 -25.74
N LYS A 42 -60.56 -0.11 -26.80
CA LYS A 42 -59.87 -0.40 -28.07
C LYS A 42 -59.52 0.89 -28.80
N GLY A 43 -58.39 0.88 -29.52
CA GLY A 43 -58.00 1.99 -30.37
C GLY A 43 -59.09 2.29 -31.41
N GLY A 44 -59.45 3.58 -31.51
CA GLY A 44 -60.50 4.07 -32.42
C GLY A 44 -61.92 4.07 -31.86
N GLU A 45 -62.15 3.61 -30.63
CA GLU A 45 -63.42 3.84 -29.91
C GLU A 45 -63.47 5.27 -29.33
N GLU A 46 -64.66 5.88 -29.32
CA GLU A 46 -64.84 7.21 -28.72
C GLU A 46 -64.67 7.15 -27.20
N ILE A 47 -63.86 8.06 -26.64
CA ILE A 47 -63.56 8.13 -25.21
C ILE A 47 -64.29 9.31 -24.62
N ILE A 48 -65.29 9.02 -23.79
CA ILE A 48 -66.10 10.03 -23.11
C ILE A 48 -65.68 10.09 -21.65
N ILE A 49 -65.18 11.25 -21.22
CA ILE A 49 -64.84 11.53 -19.83
C ILE A 49 -66.03 12.26 -19.18
N ALA A 50 -66.49 11.80 -18.02
CA ALA A 50 -67.60 12.41 -17.30
C ALA A 50 -67.27 12.63 -15.82
N ILE A 51 -67.77 13.72 -15.23
CA ILE A 51 -67.62 13.99 -13.80
C ILE A 51 -68.72 13.25 -13.02
N GLU A 52 -68.34 12.41 -12.06
CA GLU A 52 -69.28 11.62 -11.25
C GLU A 52 -68.97 11.75 -9.74
N GLY A 53 -70.00 11.79 -8.89
CA GLY A 53 -69.88 11.99 -7.44
C GLY A 53 -70.88 12.99 -6.84
N GLU A 54 -70.99 13.06 -5.51
CA GLU A 54 -71.83 14.04 -4.82
C GLU A 54 -71.14 15.40 -4.81
N LYS A 55 -71.62 16.33 -5.65
CA LYS A 55 -71.07 17.68 -5.74
C LYS A 55 -71.52 18.55 -4.57
N GLU A 56 -70.58 19.29 -3.99
CA GLU A 56 -70.91 20.29 -2.99
C GLU A 56 -71.71 21.45 -3.58
N LYS A 57 -72.60 22.01 -2.78
CA LYS A 57 -73.50 23.09 -3.21
C LYS A 57 -72.72 24.40 -3.29
N ASP A 58 -72.78 25.06 -4.46
CA ASP A 58 -72.11 26.33 -4.77
C ASP A 58 -70.60 26.24 -5.13
N VAL A 59 -70.05 25.03 -5.40
CA VAL A 59 -68.69 24.80 -5.95
C VAL A 59 -68.73 24.50 -7.45
N ASN A 60 -67.84 25.10 -8.25
CA ASN A 60 -67.79 24.90 -9.70
C ASN A 60 -66.78 23.83 -10.12
N TYR A 61 -67.27 22.70 -10.64
CA TYR A 61 -66.40 21.62 -11.11
C TYR A 61 -66.20 21.66 -12.62
N PHE A 62 -64.95 21.64 -13.08
CA PHE A 62 -64.61 21.61 -14.50
C PHE A 62 -63.33 20.81 -14.79
N VAL A 63 -63.19 20.38 -16.04
CA VAL A 63 -62.09 19.53 -16.49
C VAL A 63 -61.17 20.30 -17.43
N THR A 64 -59.85 20.10 -17.29
CA THR A 64 -58.83 20.67 -18.18
C THR A 64 -57.90 19.57 -18.72
N PRO A 65 -57.41 19.66 -19.96
CA PRO A 65 -56.34 18.80 -20.44
C PRO A 65 -54.99 19.40 -20.00
N GLU A 66 -54.06 18.56 -19.55
CA GLU A 66 -52.72 19.00 -19.13
C GLU A 66 -51.62 18.57 -20.11
N MET A 67 -51.63 17.31 -20.55
CA MET A 67 -50.56 16.78 -21.41
C MET A 67 -51.12 15.87 -22.50
N GLY A 68 -50.61 16.03 -23.73
CA GLY A 68 -50.75 15.08 -24.84
C GLY A 68 -52.17 14.75 -25.30
N CYS A 69 -53.17 15.54 -24.88
CA CYS A 69 -54.57 15.28 -25.16
C CYS A 69 -55.42 16.54 -25.36
N LYS A 70 -56.59 16.36 -25.97
CA LYS A 70 -57.65 17.36 -26.15
C LYS A 70 -58.95 16.84 -25.58
N ILE A 71 -59.72 17.76 -24.97
CA ILE A 71 -61.06 17.48 -24.46
C ILE A 71 -62.08 18.49 -25.01
N GLU A 72 -63.23 18.01 -25.46
CA GLU A 72 -64.31 18.83 -26.06
C GLU A 72 -65.67 18.61 -25.36
N PRO A 73 -66.40 19.65 -24.93
CA PRO A 73 -67.68 19.48 -24.22
C PRO A 73 -68.81 18.91 -25.10
N ILE A 74 -69.57 17.94 -24.60
CA ILE A 74 -70.69 17.31 -25.31
C ILE A 74 -72.03 17.93 -24.86
N THR A 75 -72.88 18.39 -25.80
CA THR A 75 -74.09 19.17 -25.48
C THR A 75 -75.45 18.50 -25.81
N ASN A 76 -75.49 17.27 -26.35
CA ASN A 76 -76.73 16.50 -26.57
C ASN A 76 -76.45 14.99 -26.55
N ILE A 77 -76.96 14.24 -25.57
CA ILE A 77 -76.83 12.77 -25.50
C ILE A 77 -78.22 12.14 -25.31
N GLU A 78 -78.66 11.32 -26.29
CA GLU A 78 -79.75 10.35 -26.13
C GLU A 78 -79.14 8.94 -25.95
N SER A 79 -79.30 8.37 -24.74
CA SER A 79 -79.18 6.92 -24.42
C SER A 79 -77.80 6.23 -24.39
N VAL A 80 -76.89 6.62 -23.49
CA VAL A 80 -75.94 5.65 -22.85
C VAL A 80 -75.61 6.00 -21.37
N VAL A 81 -75.80 7.22 -20.88
CA VAL A 81 -75.38 7.63 -19.52
C VAL A 81 -76.59 8.09 -18.68
N LYS A 82 -76.69 7.66 -17.42
CA LYS A 82 -77.64 8.22 -16.42
C LYS A 82 -77.27 9.69 -16.20
N GLU A 83 -78.27 10.58 -16.28
CA GLU A 83 -78.22 12.06 -16.33
C GLU A 83 -76.87 12.79 -16.09
N PRO A 84 -76.49 13.76 -16.97
CA PRO A 84 -75.12 14.23 -17.11
C PRO A 84 -74.76 15.36 -16.14
N ASN A 85 -73.58 15.23 -15.52
CA ASN A 85 -72.85 16.36 -14.94
C ASN A 85 -71.57 16.57 -15.76
N ALA A 86 -71.67 17.34 -16.86
CA ALA A 86 -70.58 17.67 -17.80
C ALA A 86 -69.76 16.47 -18.34
N SER A 87 -69.99 16.13 -19.61
CA SER A 87 -69.22 15.10 -20.31
C SER A 87 -68.38 15.69 -21.43
N TYR A 88 -67.19 15.15 -21.63
CA TYR A 88 -66.17 15.63 -22.55
C TYR A 88 -65.72 14.49 -23.47
N LEU A 89 -65.54 14.77 -24.75
CA LEU A 89 -64.92 13.84 -25.68
C LEU A 89 -63.40 14.00 -25.62
N PHE A 90 -62.67 12.92 -25.39
CA PHE A 90 -61.22 12.88 -25.30
C PHE A 90 -60.58 12.41 -26.61
N SER A 91 -59.44 13.01 -26.98
CA SER A 91 -58.58 12.56 -28.07
C SER A 91 -57.10 12.81 -27.75
N PHE A 92 -56.22 11.90 -28.18
CA PHE A 92 -54.78 12.13 -28.12
C PHE A 92 -54.35 13.12 -29.21
N GLU A 93 -53.37 13.95 -28.90
CA GLU A 93 -52.86 14.95 -29.86
C GLU A 93 -51.90 14.38 -30.89
N GLU A 94 -51.22 13.27 -30.58
CA GLU A 94 -50.21 12.62 -31.43
C GLU A 94 -50.70 11.27 -31.99
N GLU A 95 -50.34 10.98 -33.24
CA GLU A 95 -50.59 9.66 -33.86
C GLU A 95 -49.44 8.69 -33.53
N GLY A 96 -49.67 7.70 -32.66
CA GLY A 96 -48.66 6.72 -32.25
C GLY A 96 -48.83 6.27 -30.80
N THR A 97 -47.75 5.78 -30.16
CA THR A 97 -47.75 5.54 -28.72
C THR A 97 -47.89 6.88 -28.01
N ALA A 98 -48.98 7.06 -27.26
CA ALA A 98 -49.39 8.36 -26.77
C ALA A 98 -49.76 8.31 -25.29
N LEU A 99 -49.43 9.39 -24.56
CA LEU A 99 -49.80 9.64 -23.18
C LEU A 99 -50.68 10.89 -23.11
N GLY A 100 -51.78 10.81 -22.38
CA GLY A 100 -52.74 11.89 -22.19
C GLY A 100 -53.09 12.05 -20.72
N VAL A 101 -53.05 13.29 -20.22
CA VAL A 101 -53.34 13.62 -18.81
C VAL A 101 -54.47 14.65 -18.74
N VAL A 102 -55.48 14.38 -17.91
CA VAL A 102 -56.71 15.15 -17.78
C VAL A 102 -57.03 15.42 -16.31
N ASN A 103 -57.28 16.67 -15.98
CA ASN A 103 -57.41 17.15 -14.62
C ASN A 103 -58.81 17.63 -14.32
N LEU A 104 -59.32 17.31 -13.12
CA LEU A 104 -60.59 17.77 -12.58
C LEU A 104 -60.32 18.79 -11.48
N HIS A 105 -60.94 19.96 -11.63
CA HIS A 105 -60.87 21.05 -10.68
C HIS A 105 -62.20 21.25 -9.96
N ALA A 106 -62.12 21.69 -8.71
CA ALA A 106 -63.21 22.27 -7.94
C ALA A 106 -62.85 23.72 -7.62
N ASP A 107 -63.55 24.66 -8.25
CA ASP A 107 -63.15 26.07 -8.34
C ASP A 107 -61.69 26.22 -8.81
N ASP A 108 -60.79 26.76 -8.00
CA ASP A 108 -59.39 26.98 -8.37
C ASP A 108 -58.47 25.81 -7.95
N ASP A 109 -58.98 24.79 -7.25
CA ASP A 109 -58.19 23.68 -6.71
C ASP A 109 -58.20 22.47 -7.65
N HIS A 110 -57.04 21.87 -7.87
CA HIS A 110 -56.89 20.61 -8.60
C HIS A 110 -57.17 19.46 -7.62
N ILE A 111 -58.12 18.58 -7.95
CA ILE A 111 -58.61 17.57 -7.00
C ILE A 111 -58.49 16.13 -7.51
N TYR A 112 -58.35 15.92 -8.82
CA TYR A 112 -58.23 14.58 -9.40
C TYR A 112 -57.60 14.62 -10.80
N GLU A 113 -56.65 13.73 -11.05
CA GLU A 113 -55.93 13.59 -12.32
C GLU A 113 -56.23 12.23 -12.95
N LEU A 114 -56.37 12.19 -14.27
CA LEU A 114 -56.69 11.01 -15.04
C LEU A 114 -55.68 10.85 -16.18
N VAL A 115 -54.98 9.72 -16.19
CA VAL A 115 -53.89 9.44 -17.11
C VAL A 115 -54.28 8.28 -18.04
N LEU A 116 -54.08 8.47 -19.35
CA LEU A 116 -54.42 7.52 -20.41
C LEU A 116 -53.19 7.24 -21.28
N PHE A 117 -52.96 5.97 -21.60
CA PHE A 117 -51.88 5.52 -22.47
C PHE A 117 -52.44 4.72 -23.65
N TYR A 118 -52.08 5.10 -24.87
CA TYR A 118 -52.38 4.33 -26.07
C TYR A 118 -51.12 3.60 -26.58
N THR A 119 -51.28 2.31 -26.89
CA THR A 119 -50.19 1.46 -27.42
C THR A 119 -50.60 0.88 -28.78
N PRO A 120 -50.11 1.43 -29.92
CA PRO A 120 -50.52 1.04 -31.26
C PRO A 120 -50.20 -0.41 -31.62
N GLU A 121 -49.16 -1.03 -31.03
CA GLU A 121 -48.83 -2.43 -31.33
C GLU A 121 -49.89 -3.41 -30.80
N THR A 122 -50.70 -2.99 -29.82
CA THR A 122 -51.76 -3.79 -29.21
C THR A 122 -53.17 -3.25 -29.46
N ASP A 123 -53.29 -2.07 -30.05
CA ASP A 123 -54.56 -1.38 -30.35
C ASP A 123 -55.44 -1.20 -29.09
N LEU A 124 -54.79 -0.87 -27.97
CA LEU A 124 -55.41 -0.78 -26.65
C LEU A 124 -55.03 0.54 -25.97
N ILE A 125 -56.02 1.13 -25.31
CA ILE A 125 -55.89 2.32 -24.46
C ILE A 125 -56.16 1.88 -23.02
N ILE A 126 -55.24 2.22 -22.14
CA ILE A 126 -55.31 1.91 -20.70
C ILE A 126 -55.37 3.22 -19.94
N ALA A 127 -56.26 3.33 -18.98
CA ALA A 127 -56.47 4.55 -18.22
C ALA A 127 -56.55 4.30 -16.72
N PHE A 128 -56.06 5.26 -15.93
CA PHE A 128 -56.07 5.24 -14.47
C PHE A 128 -56.23 6.64 -13.89
N GLY A 129 -56.87 6.74 -12.72
CA GLY A 129 -57.15 8.02 -12.06
C GLY A 129 -56.55 8.12 -10.65
N ILE A 130 -56.14 9.34 -10.29
CA ILE A 130 -55.34 9.68 -9.12
C ILE A 130 -55.99 10.86 -8.40
N GLY A 131 -56.22 10.77 -7.09
CA GLY A 131 -56.69 11.92 -6.29
C GLY A 131 -55.54 12.88 -5.98
N TYR A 132 -55.77 14.19 -6.06
CA TYR A 132 -54.70 15.18 -5.91
C TYR A 132 -54.13 15.28 -4.48
N ASP A 133 -54.93 14.94 -3.46
CA ASP A 133 -54.47 14.81 -2.07
C ASP A 133 -53.38 13.74 -1.89
N ALA A 134 -53.24 12.80 -2.84
CA ALA A 134 -52.18 11.80 -2.85
C ALA A 134 -50.85 12.31 -3.46
N LEU A 135 -50.84 13.50 -4.09
CA LEU A 135 -49.67 14.10 -4.76
C LEU A 135 -48.92 15.15 -3.91
N HIS A 136 -49.51 15.62 -2.81
CA HIS A 136 -48.89 16.62 -1.92
C HIS A 136 -48.89 16.18 -0.46
N TRP A 137 -47.88 15.41 -0.05
CA TRP A 137 -47.51 15.33 1.36
C TRP A 137 -46.37 16.31 1.68
N ILE A 138 -46.59 17.21 2.64
CA ILE A 138 -45.59 18.17 3.15
C ILE A 138 -45.36 17.84 4.64
N PRO A 139 -44.11 17.70 5.14
CA PRO A 139 -43.85 17.50 6.56
C PRO A 139 -44.10 18.79 7.37
N PRO A 140 -44.35 18.73 8.69
CA PRO A 140 -44.67 19.91 9.50
C PRO A 140 -43.46 20.85 9.63
N VAL A 141 -43.69 22.14 9.40
CA VAL A 141 -42.70 23.22 9.59
C VAL A 141 -42.66 23.64 11.07
N GLU A 142 -41.49 23.59 11.72
CA GLU A 142 -41.24 24.30 12.99
C GLU A 142 -40.84 25.77 12.74
N GLU A 143 -41.42 26.69 13.51
CA GLU A 143 -41.21 28.14 13.41
C GLU A 143 -39.81 28.61 13.85
N PRO A 144 -39.27 29.69 13.26
CA PRO A 144 -37.97 30.25 13.63
C PRO A 144 -38.07 31.19 14.84
N LEU A 145 -37.25 30.96 15.86
CA LEU A 145 -36.96 31.97 16.88
C LEU A 145 -35.89 32.94 16.36
N ALA A 146 -36.28 34.20 16.25
CA ALA A 146 -35.44 35.30 15.82
C ALA A 146 -34.43 35.76 16.90
N GLY A 147 -33.17 35.93 16.48
CA GLY A 147 -32.39 37.15 16.73
C GLY A 147 -31.42 37.15 17.90
N ASN A 148 -30.13 37.01 17.60
CA ASN A 148 -29.17 38.11 17.78
C ASN A 148 -27.95 37.94 16.89
N SER A 149 -27.69 38.95 16.07
CA SER A 149 -26.53 39.08 15.19
C SER A 149 -25.28 39.49 15.98
N LEU A 150 -24.12 38.93 15.61
CA LEU A 150 -22.81 39.58 15.71
C LEU A 150 -21.79 38.86 14.81
N ALA A 151 -21.31 39.62 13.82
CA ALA A 151 -20.12 39.48 12.97
C ALA A 151 -19.68 38.06 12.55
N THR A 152 -19.98 37.72 11.30
CA THR A 152 -19.20 36.78 10.50
C THR A 152 -17.81 37.38 10.22
N GLU A 153 -16.79 36.92 10.94
CA GLU A 153 -15.45 36.84 10.37
C GLU A 153 -15.42 35.61 9.48
N THR A 154 -15.21 35.82 8.19
CA THR A 154 -14.83 34.78 7.23
C THR A 154 -13.47 34.23 7.66
N VAL A 155 -13.46 33.06 8.29
CA VAL A 155 -12.27 32.22 8.27
C VAL A 155 -12.24 31.61 6.87
N GLU A 156 -11.32 32.11 6.03
CA GLU A 156 -10.90 31.38 4.85
C GLU A 156 -10.45 30.00 5.34
N GLN A 157 -11.22 28.98 5.01
CA GLN A 157 -10.79 27.60 5.13
C GLN A 157 -9.73 27.43 4.04
N GLU A 158 -8.48 27.73 4.36
CA GLU A 158 -7.35 27.28 3.56
C GLU A 158 -7.47 25.75 3.50
N THR A 159 -7.84 25.24 2.33
CA THR A 159 -7.55 23.86 1.94
C THR A 159 -6.04 23.73 2.03
N ILE A 160 -5.53 23.25 3.16
CA ILE A 160 -4.14 22.83 3.30
C ILE A 160 -4.02 21.54 2.48
N VAL A 161 -3.79 21.70 1.18
CA VAL A 161 -3.31 20.63 0.32
C VAL A 161 -1.90 20.27 0.81
N PRO A 162 -1.61 19.01 1.15
CA PRO A 162 -0.35 18.61 1.78
C PRO A 162 0.80 18.50 0.77
N ASP A 163 1.13 19.59 0.07
CA ASP A 163 2.33 19.67 -0.80
C ASP A 163 3.63 19.60 0.02
N THR A 164 3.56 19.75 1.34
CA THR A 164 4.74 19.89 2.20
C THR A 164 5.25 18.58 2.80
N LEU A 165 4.42 17.54 3.00
CA LEU A 165 4.77 16.39 3.87
C LEU A 165 5.66 15.33 3.21
N GLN A 166 5.49 15.03 1.92
CA GLN A 166 6.44 14.12 1.23
C GLN A 166 7.86 14.69 1.21
N SER A 167 8.03 16.01 1.25
CA SER A 167 9.37 16.61 1.24
C SER A 167 10.19 16.34 2.52
N TRP A 168 9.54 15.93 3.62
CA TRP A 168 10.18 15.70 4.92
C TRP A 168 10.83 14.33 5.04
N ARG A 169 10.24 13.30 4.40
CA ARG A 169 10.88 11.97 4.31
C ARG A 169 12.11 11.99 3.39
N PHE A 170 12.22 12.96 2.48
CA PHE A 170 13.12 12.87 1.32
C PHE A 170 14.15 14.02 1.15
N LYS A 171 14.21 15.03 2.03
CA LYS A 171 15.27 16.06 1.96
C LYS A 171 16.42 15.83 2.95
N PRO A 172 17.50 15.13 2.57
CA PRO A 172 18.83 15.44 3.06
C PRO A 172 19.50 16.37 2.03
N LYS A 173 19.11 17.65 1.97
CA LYS A 173 19.90 18.62 1.20
C LYS A 173 19.94 19.99 1.86
N SER A 174 21.17 20.32 2.26
CA SER A 174 21.75 21.66 2.46
C SER A 174 20.87 22.73 3.08
N GLU A 175 21.18 23.03 4.34
CA GLU A 175 20.98 24.31 5.04
C GLU A 175 19.54 24.86 5.10
N SER A 176 19.04 24.89 6.35
CA SER A 176 17.89 25.69 6.81
C SER A 176 16.48 25.27 6.36
N GLN A 177 15.98 24.15 6.90
CA GLN A 177 14.69 24.12 7.61
C GLN A 177 14.59 22.84 8.47
N ASP A 178 14.25 23.04 9.75
CA ASP A 178 13.82 22.12 10.81
C ASP A 178 14.75 21.00 11.33
N LYS A 179 16.08 21.19 11.31
CA LYS A 179 16.99 20.45 12.21
C LYS A 179 17.21 21.24 13.50
N VAL A 180 16.54 20.84 14.58
CA VAL A 180 16.80 21.43 15.91
C VAL A 180 17.84 20.57 16.63
N LEU A 181 19.07 21.07 16.76
CA LEU A 181 20.07 20.49 17.66
C LEU A 181 19.60 20.72 19.10
N MET A 182 19.34 19.63 19.84
CA MET A 182 18.82 19.73 21.20
C MET A 182 19.91 19.50 22.23
N THR A 183 19.83 20.23 23.35
CA THR A 183 20.58 19.92 24.58
C THR A 183 19.57 19.52 25.63
N CYS A 184 19.44 18.23 25.89
CA CYS A 184 18.52 17.78 26.93
C CYS A 184 19.15 17.97 28.32
N PRO A 185 18.38 18.39 29.34
CA PRO A 185 18.90 18.52 30.69
C PRO A 185 19.36 17.15 31.19
N SER A 186 20.59 17.10 31.72
CA SER A 186 21.06 15.92 32.44
C SER A 186 20.29 15.80 33.75
N VAL A 187 19.30 14.92 33.80
CA VAL A 187 18.70 14.54 35.07
C VAL A 187 19.69 13.59 35.74
N GLN A 188 20.34 14.07 36.81
CA GLN A 188 21.04 13.18 37.73
C GLN A 188 20.00 12.23 38.35
N VAL A 189 19.84 11.03 37.78
CA VAL A 189 19.13 9.94 38.44
C VAL A 189 19.96 9.57 39.67
N THR A 190 19.62 10.16 40.81
CA THR A 190 20.03 9.56 42.08
C THR A 190 19.35 8.20 42.13
N LYS A 191 20.15 7.12 42.24
CA LYS A 191 19.66 5.79 42.62
C LYS A 191 18.92 5.91 43.94
N SER A 192 17.63 6.21 43.89
CA SER A 192 16.77 6.20 45.05
C SER A 192 16.25 4.77 45.17
N ALA A 193 16.84 4.01 46.08
CA ALA A 193 16.22 2.79 46.55
C ALA A 193 14.87 3.17 47.17
N ILE A 194 13.76 2.81 46.53
CA ILE A 194 12.43 3.01 47.11
C ILE A 194 11.80 1.65 47.40
N THR A 195 11.53 1.50 48.68
CA THR A 195 10.88 0.38 49.37
C THR A 195 9.45 0.17 48.90
N SER A 196 9.06 -1.10 48.80
CA SER A 196 7.70 -1.61 48.59
C SER A 196 6.68 -0.96 49.52
N LYS A 197 5.86 -0.05 48.97
CA LYS A 197 4.60 0.47 49.54
C LYS A 197 3.93 1.31 48.45
N GLU A 198 2.70 1.09 47.96
CA GLU A 198 1.56 0.29 48.39
C GLU A 198 0.81 -0.22 47.14
N VAL A 199 1.13 -1.43 46.67
CA VAL A 199 0.30 -2.20 45.72
C VAL A 199 -0.83 -2.87 46.52
N SER A 200 -1.78 -2.07 47.04
CA SER A 200 -2.87 -2.62 47.88
C SER A 200 -4.24 -2.03 47.58
N GLY A 201 -4.48 -1.61 46.34
CA GLY A 201 -5.77 -1.00 46.02
C GLY A 201 -6.16 -0.96 44.54
N ILE A 202 -5.86 -1.97 43.73
CA ILE A 202 -6.65 -2.37 42.55
C ILE A 202 -6.50 -3.91 42.41
N GLU A 203 -7.05 -4.66 43.37
CA GLU A 203 -7.52 -6.04 43.12
C GLU A 203 -9.02 -5.96 42.86
N ARG A 204 -9.42 -5.35 41.74
CA ARG A 204 -10.79 -5.47 41.24
C ARG A 204 -10.79 -5.58 39.72
N ALA A 205 -10.95 -6.84 39.31
CA ALA A 205 -11.50 -7.31 38.05
C ALA A 205 -10.64 -7.22 36.79
N PHE A 206 -9.54 -7.99 36.78
CA PHE A 206 -9.35 -8.94 35.69
C PHE A 206 -9.49 -10.34 36.29
N ALA A 207 -10.75 -10.73 36.51
CA ALA A 207 -11.05 -12.14 36.43
C ALA A 207 -10.73 -12.51 34.99
N THR A 208 -9.80 -13.43 34.80
CA THR A 208 -9.64 -14.23 33.59
C THR A 208 -11.02 -14.76 33.21
N THR A 209 -11.78 -14.00 32.42
CA THR A 209 -12.55 -14.63 31.36
C THR A 209 -11.49 -15.13 30.42
N THR A 210 -11.09 -16.39 30.64
CA THR A 210 -10.70 -17.29 29.56
C THR A 210 -11.79 -17.15 28.50
N THR A 211 -11.62 -16.19 27.59
CA THR A 211 -12.07 -16.34 26.23
C THR A 211 -11.36 -17.59 25.77
N THR A 212 -12.12 -18.67 25.67
CA THR A 212 -11.82 -19.80 24.80
C THR A 212 -11.73 -19.26 23.36
N GLY A 213 -10.71 -18.47 23.05
CA GLY A 213 -10.01 -18.59 21.78
C GLY A 213 -9.40 -19.97 21.85
N GLY A 214 -9.86 -20.85 20.95
CA GLY A 214 -9.74 -22.30 21.11
C GLY A 214 -8.42 -22.70 21.74
N GLU A 215 -8.49 -23.39 22.88
CA GLU A 215 -7.45 -24.34 23.24
C GLU A 215 -7.38 -25.31 22.04
N MET A 216 -6.54 -24.98 21.07
CA MET A 216 -5.81 -25.98 20.31
C MET A 216 -5.03 -26.72 21.39
N MET A 217 -5.71 -27.72 21.96
CA MET A 217 -5.10 -28.83 22.67
C MET A 217 -4.10 -29.43 21.69
N SER A 218 -2.91 -28.82 21.63
CA SER A 218 -1.77 -29.39 20.96
C SER A 218 -1.52 -30.69 21.69
N GLY A 219 -1.69 -31.82 20.99
CA GLY A 219 -1.07 -33.08 21.39
C GLY A 219 0.45 -33.05 21.29
N GLY A 220 1.05 -31.86 21.35
CA GLY A 220 2.45 -31.53 21.15
C GLY A 220 3.31 -31.91 22.34
N THR A 221 4.58 -32.12 22.05
CA THR A 221 5.58 -32.47 23.05
C THR A 221 6.19 -31.17 23.60
N VAL A 222 6.43 -31.10 24.91
CA VAL A 222 7.28 -30.05 25.49
C VAL A 222 8.73 -30.42 25.23
N VAL A 223 9.47 -29.54 24.56
CA VAL A 223 10.89 -29.72 24.22
C VAL A 223 11.73 -28.80 25.11
N ASP A 224 12.40 -29.39 26.10
CA ASP A 224 13.32 -28.66 26.98
C ASP A 224 14.59 -28.25 26.24
N ILE A 225 14.87 -26.95 26.18
CA ILE A 225 16.07 -26.38 25.59
C ILE A 225 17.08 -26.09 26.70
N THR A 226 18.18 -26.84 26.65
CA THR A 226 19.21 -26.87 27.71
C THR A 226 20.62 -26.57 27.21
N SER A 227 20.81 -26.37 25.91
CA SER A 227 22.11 -26.12 25.28
C SER A 227 22.01 -25.14 24.13
N ASP A 228 23.16 -24.54 23.79
CA ASP A 228 23.32 -23.65 22.65
C ASP A 228 22.98 -24.32 21.31
N ILE A 229 22.58 -23.50 20.35
CA ILE A 229 22.22 -23.89 18.98
C ILE A 229 23.36 -23.52 18.05
N THR A 230 24.11 -24.53 17.58
CA THR A 230 25.29 -24.36 16.72
C THR A 230 25.11 -24.91 15.31
N THR A 231 23.92 -25.42 14.99
CA THR A 231 23.53 -25.92 13.67
C THR A 231 22.15 -25.38 13.33
N ASN A 232 21.87 -25.23 12.03
CA ASN A 232 20.56 -24.75 11.61
C ASN A 232 19.46 -25.62 12.20
N THR A 233 18.49 -24.99 12.85
CA THR A 233 17.45 -25.65 13.63
C THR A 233 16.11 -25.02 13.30
N VAL A 234 15.06 -25.84 13.25
CA VAL A 234 13.67 -25.39 13.11
C VAL A 234 12.93 -25.74 14.38
N TRP A 235 12.24 -24.76 14.94
CA TRP A 235 11.26 -24.93 16.00
C TRP A 235 9.88 -24.92 15.36
N THR A 236 9.18 -26.04 15.49
CA THR A 236 7.93 -26.31 14.78
C THR A 236 6.71 -26.01 15.62
N SER A 237 5.63 -25.58 14.96
CA SER A 237 4.39 -25.13 15.61
C SER A 237 3.64 -26.22 16.40
N ASP A 238 3.95 -27.50 16.17
CA ASP A 238 3.37 -28.64 16.89
C ASP A 238 4.00 -28.88 18.28
N ASN A 239 5.06 -28.15 18.65
CA ASN A 239 5.73 -28.28 19.95
C ASN A 239 5.62 -27.01 20.80
N THR A 240 5.79 -27.17 22.12
CA THR A 240 6.12 -26.05 23.01
C THR A 240 7.59 -26.14 23.38
N TYR A 241 8.35 -25.09 23.12
CA TYR A 241 9.78 -25.03 23.42
C TYR A 241 10.01 -24.38 24.77
N HIS A 242 10.65 -25.09 25.68
CA HIS A 242 10.84 -24.63 27.06
C HIS A 242 12.31 -24.30 27.32
N VAL A 243 12.63 -23.01 27.34
CA VAL A 243 13.97 -22.47 27.51
C VAL A 243 14.32 -22.37 29.00
N LEU A 244 15.13 -23.32 29.46
CA LEU A 244 15.46 -23.48 30.89
C LEU A 244 16.62 -22.60 31.36
N ASN A 245 17.46 -22.13 30.45
CA ASN A 245 18.69 -21.36 30.72
C ASN A 245 18.93 -20.35 29.57
N PRO A 246 19.86 -19.39 29.72
CA PRO A 246 20.33 -18.62 28.56
C PRO A 246 20.82 -19.57 27.46
N VAL A 247 20.38 -19.35 26.22
CA VAL A 247 20.74 -20.14 25.04
C VAL A 247 21.40 -19.23 24.01
N ASP A 248 22.59 -19.61 23.55
CA ASP A 248 23.24 -18.93 22.44
C ASP A 248 22.89 -19.61 21.12
N VAL A 249 22.40 -18.84 20.14
CA VAL A 249 22.46 -19.23 18.73
C VAL A 249 23.78 -18.69 18.19
N ASN A 250 24.66 -19.59 17.75
CA ASN A 250 26.06 -19.25 17.47
C ASN A 250 26.46 -19.70 16.06
N GLY A 251 26.66 -18.73 15.17
CA GLY A 251 27.02 -18.98 13.76
C GLY A 251 26.04 -19.91 13.04
N ALA A 252 24.77 -19.96 13.44
CA ALA A 252 23.74 -20.84 12.91
C ALA A 252 22.42 -20.07 12.72
N MET A 253 21.47 -20.69 12.02
CA MET A 253 20.11 -20.17 11.87
C MET A 253 19.13 -20.93 12.76
N LEU A 254 18.36 -20.22 13.58
CA LEU A 254 17.16 -20.75 14.23
C LEU A 254 15.93 -20.18 13.51
N VAL A 255 15.09 -21.05 12.96
CA VAL A 255 13.77 -20.68 12.44
C VAL A 255 12.73 -21.09 13.47
N ILE A 256 11.87 -20.16 13.87
CA ILE A 256 10.71 -20.43 14.73
C ILE A 256 9.47 -20.28 13.85
N GLU A 257 8.73 -21.37 13.64
CA GLU A 257 7.57 -21.37 12.75
C GLU A 257 6.39 -20.56 13.34
N PRO A 258 5.53 -19.97 12.50
CA PRO A 258 4.28 -19.34 12.94
C PRO A 258 3.46 -20.24 13.87
N GLY A 259 2.84 -19.65 14.90
CA GLY A 259 2.04 -20.37 15.89
C GLY A 259 2.82 -21.16 16.94
N THR A 260 4.16 -21.15 16.88
CA THR A 260 5.01 -21.79 17.89
C THR A 260 4.90 -21.06 19.23
N ARG A 261 4.83 -21.82 20.32
CA ARG A 261 4.90 -21.28 21.68
C ARG A 261 6.24 -21.61 22.33
N VAL A 262 6.87 -20.58 22.90
CA VAL A 262 8.16 -20.65 23.58
C VAL A 262 7.98 -20.15 25.02
N GLU A 263 8.22 -21.04 25.98
CA GLU A 263 8.18 -20.74 27.41
C GLU A 263 9.59 -20.55 27.96
N PHE A 264 9.75 -19.60 28.87
CA PHE A 264 11.02 -19.37 29.57
C PHE A 264 10.85 -19.68 31.05
N ALA A 265 11.83 -20.40 31.61
CA ALA A 265 11.84 -20.71 33.02
C ALA A 265 11.89 -19.43 33.88
N THR A 266 11.03 -19.36 34.89
CA THR A 266 10.92 -18.20 35.78
C THR A 266 12.11 -18.09 36.74
N GLY A 267 12.59 -16.88 36.99
CA GLY A 267 13.60 -16.58 38.02
C GLY A 267 15.04 -16.93 37.60
N VAL A 268 15.23 -17.33 36.35
CA VAL A 268 16.53 -17.46 35.68
C VAL A 268 16.68 -16.35 34.64
N SER A 269 17.90 -15.94 34.30
CA SER A 269 18.17 -15.02 33.18
C SER A 269 17.93 -15.66 31.80
N ALA A 270 16.96 -16.58 31.71
CA ALA A 270 16.64 -17.32 30.48
C ALA A 270 16.28 -16.36 29.34
N GLY A 271 16.71 -16.74 28.15
CA GLY A 271 16.62 -15.92 26.96
C GLY A 271 17.41 -16.52 25.81
N ILE A 272 17.20 -16.01 24.61
CA ILE A 272 17.91 -16.42 23.39
C ILE A 272 18.82 -15.28 22.96
N ARG A 273 20.11 -15.57 22.78
CA ARG A 273 21.10 -14.58 22.36
C ARG A 273 21.73 -15.00 21.04
N THR A 274 21.84 -14.07 20.08
CA THR A 274 22.44 -14.32 18.77
C THR A 274 23.89 -13.82 18.72
N LEU A 275 24.81 -14.66 18.27
CA LEU A 275 26.26 -14.41 18.27
C LEU A 275 26.94 -14.89 16.97
N ASN A 276 28.08 -14.29 16.63
CA ASN A 276 29.02 -14.75 15.59
C ASN A 276 28.34 -15.06 14.25
N GLY A 277 27.55 -14.13 13.77
CA GLY A 277 26.81 -14.24 12.52
C GLY A 277 25.45 -14.89 12.66
N ALA A 278 25.09 -15.50 13.79
CA ALA A 278 23.81 -16.20 13.92
C ALA A 278 22.59 -15.36 13.52
N ALA A 279 21.57 -16.04 13.00
CA ALA A 279 20.27 -15.48 12.65
C ALA A 279 19.16 -16.20 13.42
N VAL A 280 18.24 -15.45 14.01
CA VAL A 280 16.97 -15.97 14.53
C VAL A 280 15.85 -15.41 13.67
N ILE A 281 15.04 -16.28 13.09
CA ILE A 281 13.91 -15.92 12.25
C ILE A 281 12.65 -16.27 13.01
N SER A 282 12.09 -15.28 13.69
CA SER A 282 10.77 -15.33 14.33
C SER A 282 9.78 -14.52 13.52
N ARG A 283 9.29 -15.13 12.44
CA ARG A 283 8.27 -14.56 11.55
C ARG A 283 6.97 -15.31 11.78
N GLY A 284 6.14 -14.81 12.68
CA GLY A 284 4.76 -15.28 12.83
C GLY A 284 3.89 -14.83 11.67
N THR A 285 2.60 -15.14 11.74
CA THR A 285 1.58 -14.48 10.91
C THR A 285 0.53 -13.82 11.80
N ALA A 286 -0.29 -12.94 11.23
CA ALA A 286 -1.40 -12.32 11.96
C ALA A 286 -2.32 -13.35 12.65
N GLN A 287 -2.63 -14.45 11.96
CA GLN A 287 -3.47 -15.54 12.48
C GLN A 287 -2.73 -16.45 13.46
N ASN A 288 -1.43 -16.66 13.23
CA ASN A 288 -0.60 -17.58 13.99
C ASN A 288 0.65 -16.86 14.50
N PRO A 289 0.52 -15.92 15.44
CA PRO A 289 1.67 -15.25 16.01
C PRO A 289 2.54 -16.23 16.80
N ILE A 290 3.84 -15.95 16.88
CA ILE A 290 4.76 -16.70 17.76
C ILE A 290 4.62 -16.12 19.17
N VAL A 291 4.45 -16.98 20.17
CA VAL A 291 4.25 -16.55 21.57
C VAL A 291 5.49 -16.85 22.41
N PHE A 292 6.11 -15.82 22.96
CA PHE A 292 7.19 -15.88 23.94
C PHE A 292 6.65 -15.48 25.32
N THR A 293 6.69 -16.38 26.29
CA THR A 293 6.04 -16.15 27.58
C THR A 293 6.71 -16.89 28.75
N SER A 294 6.27 -16.60 29.96
CA SER A 294 6.75 -17.23 31.20
C SER A 294 6.19 -18.65 31.35
N ASP A 295 6.96 -19.57 31.94
CA ASP A 295 6.48 -20.89 32.38
C ASP A 295 5.68 -20.83 33.70
N SER A 296 5.61 -19.66 34.34
CA SER A 296 4.91 -19.46 35.61
C SER A 296 3.39 -19.61 35.44
N ALA A 297 2.75 -20.30 36.37
CA ALA A 297 1.29 -20.34 36.47
C ALA A 297 0.68 -18.99 36.89
N THR A 298 1.47 -18.10 37.46
CA THR A 298 1.09 -16.72 37.80
C THR A 298 2.21 -15.78 37.34
N PRO A 299 2.27 -15.45 36.05
CA PRO A 299 3.35 -14.65 35.51
C PRO A 299 3.48 -13.27 36.15
N ALA A 300 4.69 -12.75 36.20
CA ALA A 300 5.00 -11.41 36.68
C ALA A 300 6.05 -10.74 35.78
N TYR A 301 6.13 -9.41 35.84
CA TYR A 301 7.19 -8.65 35.19
C TYR A 301 8.56 -9.23 35.51
N ASN A 302 9.42 -9.38 34.50
CA ASN A 302 10.80 -9.87 34.65
C ASN A 302 10.88 -11.33 35.16
N ASP A 303 9.96 -12.18 34.70
CA ASP A 303 10.04 -13.62 34.95
C ASP A 303 11.24 -14.25 34.22
N TYR A 304 11.56 -13.73 33.03
CA TYR A 304 12.73 -14.09 32.23
C TYR A 304 13.35 -12.84 31.59
N TYR A 305 14.56 -12.98 31.04
CA TYR A 305 15.34 -11.83 30.60
C TYR A 305 14.86 -11.27 29.26
N CYS A 306 15.09 -12.01 28.17
CA CYS A 306 14.79 -11.51 26.83
C CYS A 306 14.65 -12.68 25.85
N PRO A 307 13.51 -12.79 25.13
CA PRO A 307 13.33 -13.88 24.17
C PRO A 307 14.20 -13.69 22.92
N LEU A 308 14.69 -12.48 22.64
CA LEU A 308 15.62 -12.22 21.56
C LEU A 308 16.60 -11.08 21.90
N TYR A 309 17.84 -11.46 22.21
CA TYR A 309 18.95 -10.56 22.47
C TYR A 309 19.92 -10.56 21.29
N ILE A 310 19.91 -9.48 20.52
CA ILE A 310 20.67 -9.32 19.28
C ILE A 310 21.98 -8.58 19.56
N THR A 311 23.10 -9.28 19.43
CA THR A 311 24.42 -8.66 19.60
C THR A 311 24.92 -7.99 18.32
N GLU A 312 25.96 -7.16 18.47
CA GLU A 312 26.66 -6.48 17.36
C GLU A 312 27.21 -7.46 16.31
N THR A 313 27.44 -8.72 16.70
CA THR A 313 27.97 -9.77 15.80
C THR A 313 26.89 -10.58 15.08
N SER A 314 25.61 -10.33 15.35
CA SER A 314 24.51 -11.09 14.77
C SER A 314 24.37 -10.83 13.28
N SER A 315 23.81 -11.78 12.53
CA SER A 315 23.42 -11.51 11.14
C SER A 315 22.31 -10.46 11.11
N THR A 316 22.42 -9.53 10.16
CA THR A 316 21.38 -8.53 9.88
C THR A 316 20.08 -9.17 9.41
N ALA A 317 20.08 -10.45 9.04
CA ALA A 317 18.90 -11.18 8.62
C ALA A 317 18.03 -11.67 9.79
N THR A 318 18.43 -11.42 11.04
CA THR A 318 17.59 -11.71 12.22
C THR A 318 16.28 -10.92 12.12
N GLU A 319 15.16 -11.54 12.48
CA GLU A 319 13.81 -11.00 12.25
C GLU A 319 12.86 -11.33 13.42
N MET A 320 12.05 -10.35 13.81
CA MET A 320 10.97 -10.47 14.79
C MET A 320 9.74 -9.72 14.29
N THR A 321 8.77 -10.47 13.78
CA THR A 321 7.54 -9.96 13.18
C THR A 321 6.37 -10.85 13.58
N TYR A 322 5.20 -10.26 13.88
CA TYR A 322 4.00 -10.99 14.33
C TYR A 322 4.28 -11.89 15.53
N THR A 323 5.00 -11.35 16.50
CA THR A 323 5.29 -12.03 17.77
C THR A 323 4.52 -11.41 18.91
N ILE A 324 4.23 -12.22 19.92
CA ILE A 324 3.67 -11.80 21.20
C ILE A 324 4.72 -12.12 22.25
N VAL A 325 5.19 -11.08 22.93
CA VAL A 325 6.18 -11.19 24.00
C VAL A 325 5.53 -10.74 25.30
N GLU A 326 5.51 -11.64 26.27
CA GLU A 326 4.84 -11.40 27.54
C GLU A 326 5.82 -11.52 28.70
N TRP A 327 5.68 -10.67 29.72
CA TRP A 327 6.33 -10.82 31.04
C TRP A 327 7.87 -10.77 31.07
N ALA A 328 8.50 -10.44 29.93
CA ALA A 328 9.95 -10.33 29.82
C ALA A 328 10.50 -9.11 30.59
N TYR A 329 11.78 -9.16 30.96
CA TYR A 329 12.51 -7.94 31.36
C TYR A 329 12.66 -6.99 30.17
N SER A 330 13.11 -7.50 29.04
CA SER A 330 13.14 -6.76 27.78
C SER A 330 12.51 -7.61 26.69
N GLY A 331 11.50 -7.08 26.00
CA GLY A 331 10.85 -7.80 24.92
C GLY A 331 11.80 -8.13 23.78
N VAL A 332 12.65 -7.19 23.40
CA VAL A 332 13.80 -7.39 22.49
C VAL A 332 14.91 -6.43 22.83
N VAL A 333 16.16 -6.87 22.67
CA VAL A 333 17.35 -6.02 22.82
C VAL A 333 18.18 -6.05 21.53
N VAL A 334 18.56 -4.88 21.03
CA VAL A 334 19.45 -4.74 19.85
C VAL A 334 20.68 -3.94 20.22
N LEU A 335 21.86 -4.53 20.02
CA LEU A 335 23.14 -3.85 20.25
C LEU A 335 23.80 -3.51 18.92
N ASN A 336 23.90 -2.21 18.64
CA ASN A 336 24.63 -1.57 17.55
C ASN A 336 24.52 -2.37 16.25
N ARG A 337 23.27 -2.63 15.85
CA ARG A 337 22.96 -3.44 14.68
C ARG A 337 21.74 -2.91 13.97
N SER A 338 21.92 -2.63 12.69
CA SER A 338 20.83 -2.33 11.75
C SER A 338 20.43 -3.62 11.02
N LEU A 339 19.27 -4.17 11.37
CA LEU A 339 18.72 -5.35 10.75
C LEU A 339 18.15 -5.04 9.35
N ASP A 340 18.05 -6.06 8.50
CA ASP A 340 17.50 -5.94 7.15
C ASP A 340 15.95 -5.76 7.15
N LYS A 341 15.31 -6.02 8.30
CA LYS A 341 13.88 -5.85 8.59
C LYS A 341 13.71 -5.04 9.88
N ASN A 342 12.67 -4.23 9.95
CA ASN A 342 12.33 -3.47 11.14
C ASN A 342 11.87 -4.41 12.27
N ILE A 343 11.87 -3.92 13.51
CA ILE A 343 11.06 -4.53 14.57
C ILE A 343 9.63 -4.05 14.36
N GLU A 344 8.78 -4.91 13.80
CA GLU A 344 7.44 -4.48 13.37
C GLU A 344 6.33 -5.51 13.57
N ASN A 345 5.10 -5.02 13.74
CA ASN A 345 3.88 -5.82 13.89
C ASN A 345 3.92 -6.77 15.09
N ASN A 346 4.57 -6.38 16.20
CA ASN A 346 4.67 -7.18 17.41
C ASN A 346 3.81 -6.63 18.55
N TYR A 347 3.50 -7.52 19.50
CA TYR A 347 2.81 -7.23 20.74
C TYR A 347 3.78 -7.45 21.90
N PHE A 348 4.09 -6.39 22.65
CA PHE A 348 4.90 -6.44 23.86
C PHE A 348 3.99 -6.16 25.06
N VAL A 349 3.66 -7.22 25.79
CA VAL A 349 2.62 -7.19 26.83
C VAL A 349 3.24 -7.43 28.19
N ASN A 350 3.00 -6.54 29.14
CA ASN A 350 3.50 -6.66 30.52
C ASN A 350 5.02 -6.90 30.60
N CYS A 351 5.79 -6.29 29.69
CA CYS A 351 7.24 -6.32 29.73
C CYS A 351 7.77 -5.23 30.67
N VAL A 352 8.98 -5.38 31.22
CA VAL A 352 9.60 -4.25 31.94
C VAL A 352 10.01 -3.15 30.95
N TYR A 353 10.64 -3.55 29.85
CA TYR A 353 10.86 -2.75 28.65
C TYR A 353 10.34 -3.51 27.42
N GLY A 354 9.70 -2.83 26.48
CA GLY A 354 9.31 -3.46 25.21
C GLY A 354 10.51 -3.68 24.29
N VAL A 355 10.97 -2.62 23.62
CA VAL A 355 12.16 -2.63 22.75
C VAL A 355 13.27 -1.81 23.41
N VAL A 356 14.48 -2.35 23.44
CA VAL A 356 15.69 -1.63 23.89
C VAL A 356 16.77 -1.66 22.81
N GLU A 357 17.24 -0.50 22.37
CA GLU A 357 18.35 -0.39 21.42
C GLU A 357 19.54 0.41 21.96
N TYR A 358 20.76 0.01 21.60
CA TYR A 358 22.00 0.72 21.92
C TYR A 358 22.87 0.91 20.69
N GLY A 359 23.53 2.06 20.55
CA GLY A 359 24.61 2.26 19.59
C GLY A 359 24.20 2.97 18.30
N PRO A 360 25.18 3.44 17.51
CA PRO A 360 24.91 4.29 16.35
C PRO A 360 24.22 3.55 15.19
N GLU A 361 24.31 2.23 15.10
CA GLU A 361 23.53 1.43 14.15
C GLU A 361 22.22 0.94 14.78
N HIS A 362 21.10 1.56 14.40
CA HIS A 362 19.77 1.26 14.90
C HIS A 362 18.92 0.45 13.90
N THR A 363 17.96 -0.31 14.42
CA THR A 363 16.86 -0.90 13.66
C THR A 363 15.62 -0.03 13.88
N HIS A 364 14.78 0.14 12.85
CA HIS A 364 13.58 0.97 13.01
C HIS A 364 12.49 0.19 13.77
N ILE A 365 11.70 0.92 14.54
CA ILE A 365 10.66 0.36 15.42
C ILE A 365 9.32 0.85 14.91
N VAL A 366 8.58 -0.03 14.21
CA VAL A 366 7.44 0.40 13.41
C VAL A 366 6.22 -0.46 13.69
N ASN A 367 5.07 0.16 13.96
CA ASN A 367 3.80 -0.55 14.09
C ASN A 367 3.84 -1.69 15.12
N ASN A 368 4.27 -1.41 16.35
CA ASN A 368 4.19 -2.34 17.47
C ASN A 368 3.22 -1.83 18.54
N LEU A 369 2.60 -2.77 19.25
CA LEU A 369 1.75 -2.48 20.40
C LEU A 369 2.51 -2.83 21.69
N PHE A 370 2.71 -1.82 22.53
CA PHE A 370 3.30 -1.94 23.87
C PHE A 370 2.19 -1.72 24.88
N PHE A 371 1.79 -2.77 25.59
CA PHE A 371 0.68 -2.70 26.53
C PHE A 371 1.14 -3.13 27.92
N GLY A 372 0.98 -2.27 28.91
CA GLY A 372 1.31 -2.63 30.29
C GLY A 372 2.80 -2.63 30.59
N SER A 373 3.63 -1.89 29.86
CA SER A 373 5.08 -1.87 30.15
C SER A 373 5.37 -1.23 31.51
N TYR A 374 6.35 -1.72 32.28
CA TYR A 374 6.67 -1.12 33.59
C TYR A 374 7.45 0.20 33.45
N TYR A 375 8.52 0.22 32.66
CA TYR A 375 9.34 1.43 32.46
C TYR A 375 9.01 2.15 31.16
N SER A 376 9.48 1.61 30.03
CA SER A 376 9.25 2.19 28.72
C SER A 376 8.74 1.14 27.74
N GLY A 377 7.79 1.51 26.88
CA GLY A 377 7.48 0.70 25.70
C GLY A 377 8.70 0.63 24.79
N ILE A 378 9.29 1.79 24.51
CA ILE A 378 10.48 1.93 23.64
C ILE A 378 11.57 2.70 24.38
N GLU A 379 12.78 2.15 24.37
CA GLU A 379 13.97 2.75 25.00
C GLU A 379 15.16 2.70 24.03
N VAL A 380 15.67 3.86 23.61
CA VAL A 380 16.74 3.94 22.60
C VAL A 380 17.92 4.73 23.13
N TYR A 381 19.13 4.19 23.00
CA TYR A 381 20.38 4.86 23.32
C TYR A 381 21.19 5.10 22.04
N LEU A 382 21.36 6.37 21.65
CA LEU A 382 22.15 6.74 20.46
C LEU A 382 23.63 6.38 20.58
N ALA A 383 24.11 6.19 21.82
CA ALA A 383 25.44 5.68 22.11
C ALA A 383 25.41 4.18 22.45
N SER A 384 26.47 3.47 22.10
CA SER A 384 26.62 2.05 22.43
C SER A 384 26.84 1.89 23.93
N THR A 385 26.79 0.64 24.40
CA THR A 385 27.11 0.31 25.81
C THR A 385 28.54 0.67 26.21
N THR A 386 29.43 0.90 25.24
CA THR A 386 30.81 1.38 25.45
C THR A 386 30.98 2.88 25.23
N GLY A 387 29.91 3.60 24.92
CA GLY A 387 29.88 5.05 24.70
C GLY A 387 30.24 5.49 23.28
N VAL A 388 30.29 4.57 22.31
CA VAL A 388 30.52 4.91 20.89
C VAL A 388 29.26 5.52 20.32
N ALA A 389 29.37 6.67 19.68
CA ALA A 389 28.28 7.38 19.02
C ALA A 389 28.77 7.94 17.67
N GLU A 390 27.84 8.23 16.76
CA GLU A 390 28.15 8.75 15.43
C GLU A 390 27.05 9.70 14.95
N ALA A 391 27.44 10.83 14.33
CA ALA A 391 26.52 11.84 13.80
C ALA A 391 25.55 11.32 12.72
N ASN A 392 25.91 10.21 12.06
CA ASN A 392 25.11 9.60 11.00
C ASN A 392 24.15 8.53 11.53
N SER A 393 24.06 8.35 12.85
CA SER A 393 23.06 7.46 13.45
C SER A 393 21.66 7.96 13.11
N VAL A 394 20.77 7.04 12.73
CA VAL A 394 19.38 7.35 12.36
C VAL A 394 18.46 6.28 12.93
N ILE A 395 17.37 6.68 13.57
CA ILE A 395 16.29 5.80 13.99
C ILE A 395 14.92 6.40 13.66
N TYR A 396 14.02 5.56 13.14
CA TYR A 396 12.61 5.85 12.93
C TYR A 396 11.79 5.05 13.94
N ILE A 397 10.89 5.75 14.64
CA ILE A 397 9.94 5.21 15.60
C ILE A 397 8.56 5.64 15.11
N GLU A 398 7.84 4.77 14.42
CA GLU A 398 6.63 5.14 13.67
C GLU A 398 5.43 4.22 13.99
N ASN A 399 4.23 4.80 14.13
CA ASN A 399 2.96 4.06 14.27
C ASN A 399 2.93 3.05 15.42
N ASN A 400 3.67 3.28 16.49
CA ASN A 400 3.58 2.43 17.68
C ASN A 400 2.51 2.97 18.63
N THR A 401 1.87 2.07 19.38
CA THR A 401 1.02 2.44 20.51
C THR A 401 1.68 1.98 21.80
N CYS A 402 1.99 2.90 22.71
CA CYS A 402 2.44 2.60 24.06
C CYS A 402 1.35 3.00 25.07
N ASP A 403 0.68 2.00 25.64
CA ASP A 403 -0.46 2.19 26.52
C ASP A 403 -0.33 1.44 27.85
N TYR A 404 -1.07 1.94 28.85
CA TYR A 404 -1.33 1.33 30.14
C TYR A 404 -0.13 1.25 31.12
N TYR A 405 -0.09 2.19 32.08
CA TYR A 405 0.71 2.13 33.31
C TYR A 405 2.24 1.95 33.17
N GLN A 406 2.85 2.70 32.25
CA GLN A 406 4.31 2.82 32.15
C GLN A 406 4.87 4.09 32.81
N ASP A 407 6.16 4.09 33.18
CA ASP A 407 6.86 5.32 33.57
C ASP A 407 6.88 6.31 32.39
N ASN A 408 7.45 5.91 31.24
CA ASN A 408 7.43 6.70 30.01
C ASN A 408 6.90 5.86 28.84
N GLY A 409 6.21 6.47 27.87
CA GLY A 409 5.84 5.75 26.64
C GLY A 409 7.07 5.40 25.80
N ILE A 410 7.73 6.44 25.29
CA ILE A 410 8.92 6.35 24.43
C ILE A 410 10.04 7.20 25.03
N THR A 411 11.20 6.59 25.25
CA THR A 411 12.39 7.28 25.76
C THR A 411 13.55 7.17 24.77
N VAL A 412 14.22 8.29 24.50
CA VAL A 412 15.45 8.33 23.70
C VAL A 412 16.56 9.07 24.45
N HIS A 413 17.72 8.45 24.53
CA HIS A 413 18.92 8.96 25.18
C HIS A 413 19.89 9.49 24.12
N GLY A 414 20.22 10.77 24.25
CA GLY A 414 21.18 11.45 23.39
C GLY A 414 22.63 11.06 23.68
N VAL A 415 23.54 11.83 23.09
CA VAL A 415 24.99 11.61 23.22
C VAL A 415 25.65 12.79 23.92
N THR A 416 26.85 12.61 24.46
CA THR A 416 27.52 13.68 25.24
C THR A 416 28.11 14.80 24.38
N ALA A 417 28.47 14.54 23.12
CA ALA A 417 29.11 15.50 22.22
C ALA A 417 28.16 15.90 21.08
N ASN A 418 28.13 17.19 20.72
CA ASN A 418 27.19 17.67 19.69
C ASN A 418 27.53 17.13 18.30
N GLU A 419 28.83 16.91 18.02
CA GLU A 419 29.29 16.42 16.73
C GLU A 419 28.90 14.97 16.47
N ASP A 420 28.51 14.22 17.51
CA ASP A 420 28.10 12.82 17.42
C ASP A 420 26.57 12.65 17.46
N ALA A 421 25.81 13.75 17.47
CA ALA A 421 24.35 13.72 17.58
C ALA A 421 23.71 13.09 16.35
N GLY A 422 23.09 11.92 16.53
CA GLY A 422 22.27 11.24 15.53
C GLY A 422 20.90 11.88 15.32
N PHE A 423 20.18 11.40 14.30
CA PHE A 423 18.83 11.81 13.96
C PHE A 423 17.77 10.81 14.47
N VAL A 424 16.75 11.34 15.12
CA VAL A 424 15.63 10.60 15.70
C VAL A 424 14.35 11.11 15.04
N PHE A 425 13.61 10.21 14.40
CA PHE A 425 12.31 10.50 13.80
C PHE A 425 11.21 9.78 14.56
N ILE A 426 10.24 10.53 15.10
CA ILE A 426 9.12 9.99 15.87
C ILE A 426 7.83 10.43 15.16
N ALA A 427 7.05 9.49 14.64
CA ALA A 427 5.88 9.81 13.84
C ALA A 427 4.66 8.94 14.11
N ASN A 428 3.48 9.56 14.11
CA ASN A 428 2.19 8.85 14.13
C ASN A 428 2.09 7.86 15.30
N ASN A 429 2.77 8.09 16.43
CA ASN A 429 2.73 7.16 17.57
C ASN A 429 1.61 7.58 18.52
N ILE A 430 1.04 6.63 19.27
CA ILE A 430 0.21 6.94 20.43
C ILE A 430 1.00 6.63 21.69
N VAL A 431 1.01 7.56 22.63
CA VAL A 431 1.49 7.33 24.00
C VAL A 431 0.40 7.71 24.99
N SER A 432 0.00 6.75 25.81
CA SER A 432 -1.10 6.93 26.76
C SER A 432 -0.86 6.28 28.11
N GLY A 433 -1.39 6.91 29.16
CA GLY A 433 -1.33 6.37 30.52
C GLY A 433 0.05 6.42 31.19
N SER A 434 0.97 7.28 30.75
CA SER A 434 2.34 7.37 31.29
C SER A 434 2.42 8.16 32.60
N TYR A 435 3.15 7.66 33.60
CA TYR A 435 3.31 8.27 34.93
C TYR A 435 4.36 9.39 35.01
N VAL A 436 5.29 9.45 34.07
CA VAL A 436 6.32 10.49 33.99
C VAL A 436 6.10 11.33 32.75
N ALA A 437 6.32 10.78 31.55
CA ALA A 437 6.08 11.46 30.29
C ALA A 437 5.67 10.49 29.17
N GLY A 438 4.76 10.90 28.28
CA GLY A 438 4.46 10.14 27.06
C GLY A 438 5.71 9.97 26.20
N LEU A 439 6.35 11.08 25.83
CA LEU A 439 7.63 11.12 25.16
C LEU A 439 8.72 11.74 26.06
N ASN A 440 9.87 11.08 26.15
CA ASN A 440 10.96 11.46 27.04
C ASN A 440 12.30 11.49 26.29
N LEU A 441 12.75 12.68 25.88
CA LEU A 441 14.06 12.85 25.23
C LEU A 441 15.08 13.37 26.26
N VAL A 442 16.14 12.60 26.51
CA VAL A 442 17.04 12.80 27.66
C VAL A 442 18.51 12.60 27.33
N ASP A 443 19.38 12.84 28.31
CA ASP A 443 20.77 12.37 28.36
C ASP A 443 21.74 12.86 27.26
N GLY A 444 21.47 14.01 26.64
CA GLY A 444 22.50 14.73 25.87
C GLY A 444 21.98 15.39 24.60
N TYR A 445 22.80 15.31 23.56
CA TYR A 445 22.55 15.87 22.24
C TYR A 445 21.90 14.84 21.31
N MET A 446 20.90 15.30 20.56
CA MET A 446 20.29 14.58 19.44
C MET A 446 19.67 15.61 18.48
N PHE A 447 19.43 15.20 17.25
CA PHE A 447 18.50 15.87 16.35
C PHE A 447 17.19 15.09 16.34
N ALA A 448 16.07 15.73 16.66
CA ALA A 448 14.78 15.07 16.67
C ALA A 448 13.76 15.79 15.78
N SER A 449 12.94 15.01 15.07
CA SER A 449 11.70 15.46 14.44
C SER A 449 10.55 14.63 14.98
N VAL A 450 9.50 15.30 15.47
CA VAL A 450 8.35 14.68 16.14
C VAL A 450 7.08 15.21 15.50
N LEU A 451 6.22 14.31 15.03
CA LEU A 451 4.99 14.66 14.31
C LEU A 451 3.85 13.68 14.59
N ASN A 452 2.63 14.21 14.65
CA ASN A 452 1.39 13.45 14.76
C ASN A 452 1.36 12.48 15.95
N THR A 453 1.95 12.85 17.10
CA THR A 453 1.83 11.98 18.29
C THR A 453 0.44 12.14 18.90
N GLY A 454 -0.22 11.02 19.15
CA GLY A 454 -1.45 10.92 19.91
C GLY A 454 -1.16 10.84 21.41
N TYR A 455 -1.74 11.75 22.17
CA TYR A 455 -1.59 11.81 23.62
C TYR A 455 -2.91 11.60 24.34
N TYR A 456 -2.91 10.65 25.28
CA TYR A 456 -4.05 10.43 26.15
C TYR A 456 -3.61 10.11 27.59
N ASN A 457 -4.14 10.83 28.58
CA ASN A 457 -3.99 10.52 30.01
C ASN A 457 -2.54 10.31 30.50
N ASN A 458 -1.59 11.10 30.01
CA ASN A 458 -0.21 11.12 30.51
C ASN A 458 -0.05 12.19 31.62
N VAL A 459 0.84 11.96 32.59
CA VAL A 459 1.21 12.99 33.58
C VAL A 459 1.86 14.20 32.90
N ALA A 460 2.75 13.95 31.95
CA ALA A 460 3.21 14.92 30.97
C ALA A 460 3.16 14.29 29.58
N ASN A 461 2.75 15.03 28.55
CA ASN A 461 2.80 14.51 27.18
C ASN A 461 4.26 14.37 26.71
N LYS A 462 5.09 15.37 27.03
CA LYS A 462 6.51 15.44 26.63
C LYS A 462 7.34 16.16 27.68
N ASN A 463 8.65 15.90 27.73
CA ASN A 463 9.58 16.49 28.72
C ASN A 463 10.34 17.75 28.20
N TRP A 464 10.07 18.19 26.96
CA TRP A 464 10.76 19.31 26.30
C TRP A 464 9.83 20.46 25.92
N ALA A 465 10.40 21.59 25.49
CA ALA A 465 9.68 22.83 25.18
C ALA A 465 9.55 23.20 23.69
N PHE A 466 10.23 22.49 22.78
CA PHE A 466 10.08 22.73 21.33
C PHE A 466 8.73 22.23 20.77
N ASP A 467 8.33 22.87 19.68
CA ASP A 467 7.06 22.61 19.01
C ASP A 467 7.08 21.25 18.30
N GLU A 468 6.00 20.51 18.50
CA GLU A 468 5.72 19.27 17.79
C GLU A 468 4.76 19.58 16.65
N ILE A 469 4.90 18.90 15.52
CA ILE A 469 4.05 19.13 14.35
C ILE A 469 2.78 18.30 14.51
N ASN A 470 1.62 18.97 14.47
CA ASN A 470 0.28 18.38 14.52
C ASN A 470 0.07 17.32 15.65
N PRO A 471 0.47 17.57 16.91
CA PRO A 471 0.15 16.65 18.00
C PRO A 471 -1.37 16.58 18.22
N VAL A 472 -1.89 15.39 18.45
CA VAL A 472 -3.31 15.18 18.77
C VAL A 472 -3.44 14.85 20.24
N VAL A 473 -4.22 15.64 20.98
CA VAL A 473 -4.45 15.42 22.41
C VAL A 473 -5.94 15.18 22.64
N VAL A 474 -6.28 13.97 23.07
CA VAL A 474 -7.67 13.59 23.37
C VAL A 474 -7.91 13.54 24.87
N THR A 475 -9.15 13.79 25.27
CA THR A 475 -9.57 13.82 26.69
C THR A 475 -10.51 12.68 27.07
N ALA A 476 -11.19 12.09 26.09
CA ALA A 476 -11.93 10.85 26.24
C ALA A 476 -11.02 9.65 25.99
N ASN A 477 -11.40 8.48 26.50
CA ASN A 477 -10.70 7.23 26.20
C ASN A 477 -10.74 7.01 24.67
N PRO A 478 -9.59 7.00 23.97
CA PRO A 478 -9.56 6.86 22.52
C PRO A 478 -9.79 5.42 22.07
N TYR A 479 -9.94 4.50 23.01
CA TYR A 479 -9.97 3.08 22.70
C TYR A 479 -11.31 2.41 23.00
N GLU A 480 -11.65 1.44 22.16
CA GLU A 480 -12.75 0.50 22.32
C GLU A 480 -12.27 -0.90 22.68
N THR A 481 -13.16 -1.69 23.27
CA THR A 481 -12.89 -3.10 23.53
C THR A 481 -13.17 -3.93 22.28
N GLY A 482 -12.12 -4.35 21.58
CA GLY A 482 -12.16 -5.30 20.48
C GLY A 482 -12.25 -6.77 20.93
N ALA A 483 -12.50 -7.64 19.95
CA ALA A 483 -12.67 -9.08 20.15
C ALA A 483 -11.34 -9.88 20.17
N SER A 484 -10.20 -9.25 19.86
CA SER A 484 -8.89 -9.94 19.80
C SER A 484 -8.24 -10.06 21.19
N GLY A 485 -7.65 -11.22 21.45
CA GLY A 485 -7.44 -11.71 22.83
C GLY A 485 -6.33 -11.05 23.66
N TYR A 486 -5.29 -10.46 23.05
CA TYR A 486 -4.06 -10.10 23.79
C TYR A 486 -4.02 -8.66 24.32
N ALA A 487 -4.67 -7.73 23.63
CA ALA A 487 -4.81 -6.34 24.07
C ALA A 487 -6.15 -5.78 23.57
N PRO A 488 -7.29 -6.31 24.08
CA PRO A 488 -8.60 -5.98 23.54
C PRO A 488 -8.94 -4.49 23.66
N ILE A 489 -8.21 -3.72 24.47
CA ILE A 489 -8.57 -2.32 24.78
C ILE A 489 -7.80 -1.28 23.97
N CYS A 490 -7.06 -1.64 22.92
CA CYS A 490 -6.26 -0.68 22.15
C CYS A 490 -6.72 -0.50 20.70
N TYR A 491 -7.93 -0.96 20.34
CA TYR A 491 -8.55 -0.57 19.07
C TYR A 491 -9.05 0.86 19.17
N LEU A 492 -8.92 1.66 18.12
CA LEU A 492 -9.37 3.04 18.14
C LEU A 492 -10.90 3.11 18.05
N ASP A 493 -11.48 3.92 18.94
CA ASP A 493 -12.84 4.43 18.77
C ASP A 493 -12.86 5.22 17.46
N GLN A 494 -13.70 4.79 16.51
CA GLN A 494 -13.74 5.35 15.17
C GLN A 494 -14.25 6.81 15.14
N SER A 495 -14.74 7.32 16.27
CA SER A 495 -15.12 8.72 16.46
C SER A 495 -14.03 9.59 17.10
N CYS A 496 -12.89 9.01 17.49
CA CYS A 496 -11.82 9.76 18.15
C CYS A 496 -10.90 10.49 17.16
N ASP A 497 -10.30 11.59 17.62
CA ASP A 497 -9.43 12.44 16.79
C ASP A 497 -8.10 11.79 16.37
N PHE A 498 -7.83 10.54 16.78
CA PHE A 498 -6.67 9.78 16.30
C PHE A 498 -6.90 9.15 14.92
N VAL A 499 -8.16 9.05 14.50
CA VAL A 499 -8.55 8.58 13.16
C VAL A 499 -8.22 9.64 12.12
N ASP A 500 -7.70 9.24 10.96
CA ASP A 500 -7.25 10.10 9.85
C ASP A 500 -6.20 11.16 10.25
N ALA A 501 -5.53 10.98 11.38
CA ALA A 501 -4.59 11.96 11.95
C ALA A 501 -3.12 11.73 11.56
N GLY A 502 -2.83 10.67 10.79
CA GLY A 502 -1.48 10.34 10.37
C GLY A 502 -0.94 11.27 9.29
N SER A 503 0.27 10.96 8.82
CA SER A 503 1.00 11.81 7.87
C SER A 503 0.85 11.39 6.42
N LEU A 504 0.31 10.19 6.14
CA LEU A 504 0.28 9.57 4.81
C LEU A 504 -0.94 8.68 4.67
N LEU A 505 -1.36 8.46 3.42
CA LEU A 505 -2.41 7.49 3.07
C LEU A 505 -1.90 6.04 3.27
N PRO A 506 -2.75 5.06 3.65
CA PRO A 506 -2.39 3.67 3.88
C PRO A 506 -1.61 3.03 2.72
N GLU A 507 -1.95 3.36 1.48
CA GLU A 507 -1.29 2.84 0.29
C GLU A 507 0.17 3.28 0.11
N LEU A 508 0.53 4.43 0.71
CA LEU A 508 1.90 4.95 0.73
C LEU A 508 2.74 4.38 1.88
N THR A 509 2.13 3.50 2.69
CA THR A 509 2.77 2.87 3.84
C THR A 509 2.80 1.34 3.68
N GLN A 510 3.18 0.66 4.76
CA GLN A 510 3.06 -0.79 4.87
C GLN A 510 1.72 -1.24 5.49
N TYR A 511 0.80 -0.31 5.75
CA TYR A 511 -0.46 -0.58 6.46
C TYR A 511 -1.63 -0.92 5.54
N VAL A 512 -1.40 -1.02 4.24
CA VAL A 512 -2.41 -1.50 3.30
C VAL A 512 -2.96 -2.87 3.73
N GLY A 513 -4.28 -2.98 3.90
CA GLY A 513 -4.95 -4.17 4.42
C GLY A 513 -4.87 -4.35 5.95
N LYS A 514 -4.49 -3.31 6.70
CA LYS A 514 -4.51 -3.26 8.17
C LYS A 514 -5.56 -2.26 8.65
N THR A 515 -5.95 -2.38 9.91
CA THR A 515 -7.08 -1.64 10.52
C THR A 515 -6.73 -1.13 11.91
N THR A 516 -7.29 -0.02 12.34
CA THR A 516 -7.31 0.35 13.77
C THR A 516 -8.64 0.03 14.47
N ALA A 517 -9.64 -0.42 13.70
CA ALA A 517 -11.04 -0.52 14.12
C ALA A 517 -11.41 -1.92 14.63
N THR A 518 -12.40 -1.96 15.54
CA THR A 518 -13.00 -3.23 16.02
C THR A 518 -13.84 -3.94 14.96
N THR A 519 -14.30 -3.21 13.93
CA THR A 519 -14.98 -3.75 12.74
C THR A 519 -14.04 -4.55 11.83
N LEU A 520 -12.73 -4.38 12.05
CA LEU A 520 -11.65 -4.96 11.27
C LEU A 520 -11.60 -4.51 9.80
N VAL A 521 -12.37 -3.50 9.43
CA VAL A 521 -12.31 -2.90 8.09
C VAL A 521 -10.96 -2.19 7.93
N PRO A 522 -10.14 -2.52 6.91
CA PRO A 522 -8.88 -1.86 6.68
C PRO A 522 -9.04 -0.36 6.51
N ASP A 523 -8.05 0.38 6.99
CA ASP A 523 -8.10 1.83 6.97
C ASP A 523 -8.04 2.35 5.53
N GLY A 524 -8.89 3.32 5.23
CA GLY A 524 -8.88 4.09 3.97
C GLY A 524 -8.39 5.52 4.21
N ASN A 525 -8.36 6.35 3.17
CA ASN A 525 -8.01 7.77 3.26
C ASN A 525 -6.65 8.06 3.96
N ILE A 526 -6.57 8.87 5.00
CA ILE A 526 -5.30 9.18 5.69
C ILE A 526 -5.11 8.12 6.76
N ALA A 527 -3.92 7.51 6.82
CA ALA A 527 -3.67 6.47 7.82
C ALA A 527 -3.83 7.04 9.23
N ASP A 528 -4.36 6.23 10.12
CA ASP A 528 -4.53 6.61 11.52
C ASP A 528 -3.17 6.75 12.22
N ILE A 529 -3.16 7.34 13.42
CA ILE A 529 -1.99 7.29 14.29
C ILE A 529 -2.04 6.05 15.20
N GLY A 530 -0.88 5.50 15.52
CA GLY A 530 -0.71 4.34 16.37
C GLY A 530 -0.70 3.01 15.62
N PHE A 531 -0.81 1.94 16.40
CA PHE A 531 -0.72 0.56 15.95
C PHE A 531 -1.91 0.16 15.08
N HIS A 532 -1.63 -0.30 13.87
CA HIS A 532 -2.60 -0.90 12.96
C HIS A 532 -2.56 -2.42 13.11
N TYR A 533 -3.69 -2.99 13.49
CA TYR A 533 -3.92 -4.42 13.59
C TYR A 533 -3.91 -5.03 12.20
N PRO A 534 -3.19 -6.14 11.99
CA PRO A 534 -3.32 -6.88 10.74
C PRO A 534 -4.73 -7.46 10.63
N ASN A 535 -5.37 -7.32 9.47
CA ASN A 535 -6.56 -8.12 9.15
C ASN A 535 -6.37 -8.86 7.83
N TRP A 536 -5.60 -9.94 7.89
CA TRP A 536 -5.34 -10.75 6.72
C TRP A 536 -6.59 -11.47 6.19
N ASP A 537 -7.53 -11.81 7.07
CA ASP A 537 -8.78 -12.50 6.70
C ASP A 537 -9.84 -11.55 6.14
N TYR A 538 -9.62 -10.24 6.17
CA TYR A 538 -10.53 -9.29 5.54
C TYR A 538 -10.61 -9.55 4.04
N VAL A 539 -11.81 -9.75 3.53
CA VAL A 539 -12.08 -9.79 2.11
C VAL A 539 -13.30 -8.92 1.91
N ASN A 540 -13.17 -7.92 1.05
CA ASN A 540 -14.26 -7.09 0.57
C ASN A 540 -14.16 -6.90 -0.94
N SER A 541 -13.41 -7.76 -1.64
CA SER A 541 -13.43 -7.76 -3.09
C SER A 541 -14.80 -8.21 -3.58
N GLY A 542 -15.44 -7.37 -4.37
CA GLY A 542 -16.85 -7.56 -4.69
C GLY A 542 -17.80 -7.28 -3.52
N GLU A 543 -17.32 -6.67 -2.41
CA GLU A 543 -18.17 -6.15 -1.32
C GLU A 543 -17.90 -4.66 -1.07
N GLY A 544 -18.96 -3.86 -1.14
CA GLY A 544 -18.90 -2.42 -0.91
C GLY A 544 -20.15 -1.77 -1.45
N ASP A 545 -20.39 -0.58 -0.91
CA ASP A 545 -21.72 -0.07 -0.63
C ASP A 545 -22.69 -0.13 -1.81
N TYR A 546 -23.90 -0.52 -1.46
CA TYR A 546 -25.08 -0.57 -2.29
C TYR A 546 -25.19 0.71 -3.11
N TYR A 547 -25.55 0.58 -4.38
CA TYR A 547 -26.10 1.72 -5.10
C TYR A 547 -27.22 2.35 -4.23
N ALA A 548 -27.44 3.66 -4.30
CA ALA A 548 -28.53 4.29 -3.56
C ALA A 548 -29.92 3.63 -3.84
N GLY A 549 -30.02 2.92 -4.97
CA GLY A 549 -31.17 2.10 -5.35
C GLY A 549 -31.12 0.62 -4.98
N ASP A 550 -30.05 0.12 -4.38
CA ASP A 550 -29.90 -1.25 -3.88
C ASP A 550 -30.19 -1.23 -2.37
N LEU A 551 -31.42 -1.58 -2.04
CA LEU A 551 -32.02 -1.33 -0.74
C LEU A 551 -32.19 -2.61 0.06
N ASP A 552 -32.17 -3.77 -0.60
CA ASP A 552 -32.20 -5.07 0.06
C ASP A 552 -30.82 -5.66 0.30
N GLU A 553 -29.80 -4.89 -0.07
CA GLU A 553 -28.42 -5.12 0.24
C GLU A 553 -27.81 -6.33 -0.50
N ASN A 554 -28.25 -6.57 -1.76
CA ASN A 554 -27.87 -7.77 -2.52
C ASN A 554 -26.84 -7.55 -3.65
N LEU A 555 -26.35 -6.31 -3.83
CA LEU A 555 -25.31 -5.90 -4.79
C LEU A 555 -25.79 -5.84 -6.26
N VAL A 556 -27.11 -5.82 -6.48
CA VAL A 556 -27.75 -5.62 -7.78
C VAL A 556 -28.99 -4.77 -7.57
N VAL A 557 -29.10 -3.60 -8.24
CA VAL A 557 -30.38 -2.86 -8.26
C VAL A 557 -31.37 -3.62 -9.12
N ASP A 558 -32.19 -4.44 -8.47
CA ASP A 558 -33.20 -5.28 -9.09
C ASP A 558 -34.56 -5.15 -8.39
N PHE A 559 -35.45 -6.08 -8.71
CA PHE A 559 -36.82 -6.02 -8.25
C PHE A 559 -36.98 -6.23 -6.75
N ASN A 560 -35.97 -6.79 -6.07
CA ASN A 560 -36.01 -7.03 -4.63
C ASN A 560 -35.74 -5.73 -3.85
N ASP A 561 -34.91 -4.83 -4.36
CA ASP A 561 -34.68 -3.49 -3.79
C ASP A 561 -35.91 -2.62 -3.83
N PHE A 562 -36.66 -2.71 -4.94
CA PHE A 562 -37.95 -2.05 -5.07
C PHE A 562 -38.95 -2.54 -4.00
N ALA A 563 -38.85 -3.80 -3.57
CA ALA A 563 -39.68 -4.32 -2.49
C ALA A 563 -39.27 -3.77 -1.12
N VAL A 564 -37.99 -3.44 -0.91
CA VAL A 564 -37.51 -2.76 0.31
C VAL A 564 -37.87 -1.27 0.29
N LEU A 565 -37.67 -0.58 -0.83
CA LEU A 565 -38.15 0.79 -1.08
C LEU A 565 -39.65 0.92 -0.76
N ALA A 566 -40.47 0.02 -1.32
CA ALA A 566 -41.92 0.03 -1.16
C ALA A 566 -42.38 -0.26 0.28
N ASN A 567 -41.59 -1.00 1.07
CA ASN A 567 -41.87 -1.24 2.49
C ASN A 567 -41.56 -0.02 3.38
N GLY A 568 -40.65 0.86 2.96
CA GLY A 568 -40.26 2.09 3.69
C GLY A 568 -40.72 3.42 3.05
N TRP A 569 -41.45 3.36 1.93
CA TRP A 569 -41.90 4.49 1.11
C TRP A 569 -42.69 5.51 1.95
N LEU A 570 -42.25 6.78 1.95
CA LEU A 570 -42.78 7.92 2.73
C LEU A 570 -42.40 7.97 4.22
N THR A 571 -41.57 7.03 4.72
CA THR A 571 -41.07 7.06 6.11
C THR A 571 -39.55 7.11 6.21
N THR A 572 -38.87 6.32 5.38
CA THR A 572 -37.40 6.24 5.32
C THR A 572 -36.87 6.54 3.92
N TYR A 573 -37.65 6.29 2.86
CA TYR A 573 -37.28 6.51 1.46
C TYR A 573 -38.32 7.40 0.73
N ASP A 574 -37.86 8.24 -0.20
CA ASP A 574 -38.63 9.29 -0.89
C ASP A 574 -38.53 9.26 -2.43
N MET A 575 -39.09 10.28 -3.10
CA MET A 575 -39.12 10.38 -4.57
C MET A 575 -37.74 10.52 -5.23
N ASN A 576 -36.74 11.03 -4.51
CA ASN A 576 -35.36 11.08 -5.00
C ASN A 576 -34.73 9.68 -4.95
N ASP A 577 -34.99 8.90 -3.90
CA ASP A 577 -34.49 7.51 -3.80
C ASP A 577 -35.08 6.60 -4.90
N LEU A 578 -36.32 6.83 -5.32
CA LEU A 578 -36.90 6.15 -6.48
C LEU A 578 -36.33 6.64 -7.81
N ALA A 579 -36.00 7.93 -7.91
CA ALA A 579 -35.29 8.44 -9.09
C ALA A 579 -33.91 7.78 -9.19
N ASP A 580 -33.21 7.61 -8.07
CA ASP A 580 -31.91 6.93 -7.98
C ASP A 580 -32.01 5.43 -8.26
N LEU A 581 -33.06 4.74 -7.77
CA LEU A 581 -33.35 3.34 -8.11
C LEU A 581 -33.69 3.15 -9.59
N CYS A 582 -34.40 4.11 -10.18
CA CYS A 582 -34.70 4.10 -11.62
C CYS A 582 -33.48 4.42 -12.48
N GLU A 583 -32.60 5.33 -12.04
CA GLU A 583 -31.37 5.70 -12.75
C GLU A 583 -30.35 4.55 -12.72
N ASN A 584 -30.33 3.78 -11.63
CA ASN A 584 -29.43 2.63 -11.44
C ASN A 584 -30.07 1.27 -11.75
N TRP A 585 -31.27 1.22 -12.35
CA TRP A 585 -32.02 -0.02 -12.59
C TRP A 585 -31.27 -1.03 -13.47
N LEU A 586 -31.10 -2.26 -12.97
CA LEU A 586 -30.30 -3.34 -13.59
C LEU A 586 -28.81 -3.01 -13.74
N ILE A 587 -28.33 -1.94 -13.11
CA ILE A 587 -26.90 -1.72 -12.92
C ILE A 587 -26.40 -2.74 -11.88
N THR A 588 -25.19 -3.25 -12.13
CA THR A 588 -24.50 -4.23 -11.28
C THR A 588 -23.19 -3.63 -10.78
N GLY A 589 -22.95 -3.71 -9.47
CA GLY A 589 -21.79 -3.18 -8.73
C GLY A 589 -22.14 -2.92 -7.25
N GLY A 590 -21.20 -2.97 -6.29
CA GLY A 590 -19.75 -3.05 -6.43
C GLY A 590 -19.05 -3.73 -5.24
N PRO A 591 -17.76 -3.44 -5.02
CA PRO A 591 -16.80 -2.76 -5.88
C PRO A 591 -15.78 -3.78 -6.35
N ALA A 592 -15.01 -3.39 -7.38
CA ALA A 592 -13.67 -3.91 -7.58
C ALA A 592 -13.57 -5.45 -7.76
N PRO A 593 -13.39 -5.95 -9.00
CA PRO A 593 -13.38 -7.39 -9.26
C PRO A 593 -12.46 -8.13 -8.29
N ASN A 594 -12.85 -9.33 -7.86
CA ASN A 594 -11.97 -10.19 -7.07
C ASN A 594 -10.75 -10.59 -7.89
N ILE A 595 -9.73 -9.75 -7.80
CA ILE A 595 -8.51 -9.82 -8.57
C ILE A 595 -7.57 -10.76 -7.82
N LEU A 596 -7.53 -12.02 -8.26
CA LEU A 596 -6.69 -13.05 -7.67
C LEU A 596 -5.28 -13.07 -8.29
N PRO A 597 -4.25 -13.47 -7.52
CA PRO A 597 -2.91 -13.71 -8.07
C PRO A 597 -2.89 -14.94 -8.98
N ASN A 598 -2.27 -14.81 -10.15
CA ASN A 598 -2.05 -15.91 -11.11
C ASN A 598 -0.55 -16.23 -11.23
N PHE A 599 -0.19 -17.50 -11.03
CA PHE A 599 1.20 -17.96 -11.05
C PHE A 599 1.60 -18.50 -12.44
N ASP A 600 2.85 -18.31 -12.84
CA ASP A 600 3.41 -18.88 -14.09
C ASP A 600 3.84 -20.36 -13.98
N GLN A 601 3.80 -20.91 -12.77
CA GLN A 601 4.04 -22.31 -12.44
C GLN A 601 2.79 -22.94 -11.79
N ASP A 602 2.78 -24.26 -11.56
CA ASP A 602 1.70 -24.94 -10.82
C ASP A 602 1.62 -24.39 -9.38
N PRO A 603 0.49 -23.78 -8.97
CA PRO A 603 0.34 -23.22 -7.62
C PRO A 603 0.55 -24.22 -6.48
N ASN A 604 0.42 -25.53 -6.72
CA ASN A 604 0.67 -26.57 -5.72
C ASN A 604 2.12 -27.06 -5.67
N ASN A 605 3.00 -26.50 -6.52
CA ASN A 605 4.39 -26.92 -6.63
C ASN A 605 5.29 -25.79 -7.15
N LEU A 606 5.24 -24.65 -6.47
CA LEU A 606 6.03 -23.47 -6.79
C LEU A 606 7.47 -23.62 -6.27
N SER A 607 8.46 -23.25 -7.09
CA SER A 607 9.87 -23.29 -6.68
C SER A 607 10.74 -22.27 -7.41
N GLY A 608 11.80 -21.80 -6.75
CA GLY A 608 12.72 -20.78 -7.26
C GLY A 608 12.02 -19.45 -7.54
N TYR A 609 12.33 -18.85 -8.69
CA TYR A 609 11.70 -17.62 -9.17
C TYR A 609 10.33 -17.93 -9.79
N VAL A 610 9.27 -17.44 -9.15
CA VAL A 610 7.89 -17.58 -9.60
C VAL A 610 7.38 -16.21 -10.00
N LYS A 611 6.83 -16.09 -11.21
CA LYS A 611 6.18 -14.87 -11.65
C LYS A 611 4.71 -14.91 -11.26
N VAL A 612 4.32 -13.97 -10.40
CA VAL A 612 2.92 -13.75 -10.05
C VAL A 612 2.39 -12.64 -10.93
N THR A 613 1.23 -12.85 -11.53
CA THR A 613 0.54 -11.92 -12.43
C THR A 613 -0.85 -11.60 -11.96
N THR A 614 -1.43 -10.53 -12.48
CA THR A 614 -2.82 -10.17 -12.20
C THR A 614 -3.50 -9.49 -13.39
N SER A 615 -4.81 -9.64 -13.54
CA SER A 615 -5.63 -8.98 -14.56
C SER A 615 -6.26 -7.71 -14.00
N ILE A 616 -5.52 -6.59 -14.03
CA ILE A 616 -6.07 -5.26 -13.72
C ILE A 616 -6.47 -4.62 -15.04
N SER A 617 -7.76 -4.71 -15.39
CA SER A 617 -8.33 -4.08 -16.59
C SER A 617 -9.21 -2.87 -16.27
N ASP A 618 -9.49 -2.62 -15.00
CA ASP A 618 -10.33 -1.52 -14.56
C ASP A 618 -9.47 -0.25 -14.35
N PRO A 619 -9.72 0.84 -15.09
CA PRO A 619 -8.95 2.08 -14.96
C PRO A 619 -9.13 2.80 -13.61
N GLN A 620 -10.09 2.41 -12.77
CA GLN A 620 -10.26 2.97 -11.42
C GLN A 620 -9.27 2.38 -10.41
N ILE A 621 -8.65 1.24 -10.73
CA ILE A 621 -7.62 0.61 -9.90
C ILE A 621 -6.27 1.22 -10.25
N HIS A 622 -5.79 2.10 -9.38
CA HIS A 622 -4.51 2.80 -9.60
C HIS A 622 -3.33 2.18 -8.84
N MET A 623 -3.58 1.29 -7.87
CA MET A 623 -2.49 0.59 -7.19
C MET A 623 -2.95 -0.73 -6.62
N ALA A 624 -2.12 -1.76 -6.79
CA ALA A 624 -2.36 -3.10 -6.26
C ALA A 624 -1.07 -3.69 -5.67
N TRP A 625 -1.22 -4.50 -4.62
CA TRP A 625 -0.14 -5.13 -3.88
C TRP A 625 -0.32 -6.63 -3.87
N LEU A 626 0.78 -7.35 -4.07
CA LEU A 626 0.85 -8.76 -3.73
C LEU A 626 1.22 -8.87 -2.25
N MET A 627 0.38 -9.58 -1.51
CA MET A 627 0.64 -9.96 -0.15
C MET A 627 0.88 -11.47 -0.08
N ILE A 628 1.84 -11.90 0.74
CA ILE A 628 2.15 -13.31 1.01
C ILE A 628 2.20 -13.50 2.53
N ASP A 629 1.39 -14.44 3.04
CA ASP A 629 1.29 -14.79 4.46
C ASP A 629 1.06 -13.60 5.41
N GLY A 630 0.23 -12.62 5.00
CA GLY A 630 -0.02 -11.42 5.79
C GLY A 630 0.90 -10.25 5.51
N GLU A 631 2.02 -10.45 4.81
CA GLU A 631 2.99 -9.39 4.51
C GLU A 631 2.90 -8.86 3.08
N LYS A 632 3.07 -7.55 2.92
CA LYS A 632 3.26 -6.90 1.62
C LYS A 632 4.58 -7.35 1.00
N TYR A 633 4.50 -8.12 -0.08
CA TYR A 633 5.67 -8.63 -0.81
C TYR A 633 6.10 -7.69 -1.95
N GLY A 634 5.14 -7.10 -2.68
CA GLY A 634 5.44 -6.22 -3.79
C GLY A 634 4.21 -5.45 -4.30
N VAL A 635 4.46 -4.50 -5.21
CA VAL A 635 3.42 -3.68 -5.87
C VAL A 635 3.33 -4.12 -7.33
N PHE A 636 2.11 -4.35 -7.82
CA PHE A 636 1.87 -4.52 -9.25
C PHE A 636 1.94 -3.15 -9.90
N GLY A 637 3.02 -2.88 -10.65
CA GLY A 637 3.18 -1.60 -11.34
C GLY A 637 2.24 -1.48 -12.55
N GLU A 638 1.68 -0.29 -12.75
CA GLU A 638 0.91 0.08 -13.93
C GLU A 638 1.79 0.17 -15.19
N SER A 639 1.94 -0.93 -15.93
CA SER A 639 2.51 -0.89 -17.27
C SER A 639 1.82 -1.87 -18.22
N ASP A 640 1.65 -1.45 -19.47
CA ASP A 640 0.98 -2.12 -20.59
C ASP A 640 1.52 -3.52 -20.97
N TYR A 641 2.45 -4.08 -20.22
CA TYR A 641 3.08 -5.38 -20.50
C TYR A 641 3.21 -6.22 -19.23
N GLY A 642 2.05 -6.61 -18.69
CA GLY A 642 1.92 -7.65 -17.68
C GLY A 642 2.29 -7.19 -16.28
N TYR A 643 1.27 -6.88 -15.48
CA TYR A 643 1.37 -6.77 -14.02
C TYR A 643 2.03 -8.03 -13.48
N SER A 644 3.31 -7.96 -13.13
CA SER A 644 3.99 -9.13 -12.61
C SER A 644 5.02 -8.80 -11.54
N ILE A 645 5.09 -9.68 -10.55
CA ILE A 645 6.02 -9.63 -9.43
C ILE A 645 6.77 -10.95 -9.38
N ASP A 646 8.10 -10.87 -9.37
CA ASP A 646 8.96 -12.05 -9.22
C ASP A 646 9.12 -12.39 -7.73
N VAL A 647 8.57 -13.53 -7.33
CA VAL A 647 8.64 -14.11 -5.98
C VAL A 647 9.81 -15.10 -5.90
N LYS A 648 10.72 -14.90 -4.93
CA LYS A 648 11.81 -15.84 -4.61
C LYS A 648 11.34 -16.82 -3.55
N THR A 649 10.71 -17.91 -3.98
CA THR A 649 10.07 -18.85 -3.04
C THR A 649 11.07 -19.53 -2.12
N GLU A 650 12.36 -19.60 -2.48
CA GLU A 650 13.39 -20.22 -1.63
C GLU A 650 13.71 -19.42 -0.36
N GLN A 651 13.21 -18.17 -0.23
CA GLN A 651 13.33 -17.36 0.99
C GLN A 651 12.30 -17.70 2.08
N PHE A 652 11.34 -18.56 1.75
CA PHE A 652 10.28 -19.02 2.63
C PHE A 652 10.54 -20.45 3.07
N THR A 653 9.81 -20.92 4.08
CA THR A 653 9.70 -22.34 4.40
C THR A 653 9.09 -23.09 3.23
N ASN A 654 9.29 -24.41 3.16
CA ASN A 654 8.47 -25.23 2.28
C ASN A 654 7.14 -25.54 2.97
N GLY A 655 6.09 -25.76 2.19
CA GLY A 655 4.76 -26.06 2.71
C GLY A 655 3.69 -25.15 2.11
N ILE A 656 2.58 -25.03 2.84
CA ILE A 656 1.42 -24.25 2.42
C ILE A 656 1.64 -22.78 2.77
N HIS A 657 1.40 -21.91 1.79
CA HIS A 657 1.43 -20.46 1.89
C HIS A 657 0.12 -19.88 1.35
N SER A 658 -0.14 -18.62 1.67
CA SER A 658 -1.34 -17.91 1.23
C SER A 658 -0.95 -16.60 0.55
N ALA A 659 -1.40 -16.38 -0.68
CA ALA A 659 -1.17 -15.16 -1.43
C ALA A 659 -2.49 -14.45 -1.72
N LYS A 660 -2.54 -13.12 -1.59
CA LYS A 660 -3.71 -12.32 -1.99
C LYS A 660 -3.28 -11.01 -2.62
N ILE A 661 -4.21 -10.37 -3.30
CA ILE A 661 -4.06 -9.01 -3.82
C ILE A 661 -4.88 -8.05 -2.96
N VAL A 662 -4.26 -6.94 -2.58
CA VAL A 662 -4.96 -5.77 -2.01
C VAL A 662 -4.82 -4.65 -3.02
N PHE A 663 -5.81 -3.80 -3.21
CA PHE A 663 -5.74 -2.72 -4.18
C PHE A 663 -6.66 -1.56 -3.83
N MET A 664 -6.35 -0.37 -4.35
CA MET A 664 -7.16 0.83 -4.16
C MET A 664 -8.23 0.92 -5.23
N TYR A 665 -9.44 1.31 -4.84
CA TYR A 665 -10.55 1.64 -5.72
C TYR A 665 -11.18 2.95 -5.23
N GLY A 666 -10.87 4.07 -5.89
CA GLY A 666 -11.12 5.39 -5.33
C GLY A 666 -10.35 5.60 -4.02
N ASP A 667 -11.05 6.04 -2.97
CA ASP A 667 -10.48 6.26 -1.61
C ASP A 667 -10.59 5.03 -0.71
N SER A 668 -11.08 3.90 -1.24
CA SER A 668 -11.32 2.66 -0.51
C SER A 668 -10.23 1.60 -0.77
N VAL A 669 -9.91 0.83 0.28
CA VAL A 669 -9.04 -0.35 0.19
C VAL A 669 -9.88 -1.60 -0.08
N ILE A 670 -9.54 -2.33 -1.14
CA ILE A 670 -10.18 -3.58 -1.52
C ILE A 670 -9.22 -4.75 -1.35
N CYS A 671 -9.64 -5.77 -0.60
CA CYS A 671 -8.90 -6.98 -0.32
C CYS A 671 -9.55 -8.16 -1.05
N SER A 672 -8.81 -8.81 -1.95
CA SER A 672 -9.22 -10.05 -2.63
C SER A 672 -9.32 -11.26 -1.70
N ASP A 673 -9.98 -12.31 -2.18
CA ASP A 673 -9.88 -13.64 -1.57
C ASP A 673 -8.42 -14.13 -1.55
N ALA A 674 -8.08 -14.90 -0.52
CA ALA A 674 -6.78 -15.52 -0.43
C ALA A 674 -6.66 -16.78 -1.32
N VAL A 675 -5.56 -16.88 -2.06
CA VAL A 675 -5.18 -18.04 -2.86
C VAL A 675 -4.13 -18.86 -2.11
N GLN A 676 -4.48 -20.10 -1.78
CA GLN A 676 -3.51 -21.05 -1.23
C GLN A 676 -2.52 -21.48 -2.32
N CYS A 677 -1.24 -21.47 -2.00
CA CYS A 677 -0.17 -22.00 -2.85
C CYS A 677 0.80 -22.86 -2.02
N THR A 678 1.68 -23.62 -2.67
CA THR A 678 2.62 -24.52 -2.00
C THR A 678 4.03 -24.33 -2.53
N PHE A 679 4.96 -24.02 -1.63
CA PHE A 679 6.37 -23.83 -1.94
C PHE A 679 7.14 -25.13 -1.70
N ASN A 680 7.85 -25.60 -2.73
CA ASN A 680 8.58 -26.87 -2.75
C ASN A 680 9.99 -26.68 -3.29
N ASN A 681 10.82 -25.97 -2.54
CA ASN A 681 12.20 -25.69 -2.89
C ASN A 681 13.15 -26.79 -2.45
N GLU A 682 14.19 -27.08 -3.25
CA GLU A 682 15.27 -27.99 -2.83
C GLU A 682 16.09 -27.43 -1.66
N VAL A 683 16.18 -26.11 -1.59
CA VAL A 683 16.73 -25.36 -0.45
C VAL A 683 15.69 -24.31 -0.08
N SER A 684 15.11 -24.42 1.11
CA SER A 684 14.17 -23.44 1.66
C SER A 684 14.84 -22.60 2.74
N MET A 685 14.20 -21.50 3.16
CA MET A 685 14.78 -20.55 4.12
C MET A 685 16.22 -20.16 3.73
N LEU A 686 16.48 -19.96 2.43
CA LEU A 686 17.77 -19.55 1.91
C LEU A 686 18.00 -18.07 2.21
N ILE A 687 18.52 -17.83 3.41
CA ILE A 687 18.67 -16.52 4.01
C ILE A 687 20.14 -16.12 4.00
N GLY A 688 20.41 -14.99 3.36
CA GLY A 688 21.71 -14.32 3.36
C GLY A 688 21.46 -12.90 2.90
N GLY A 689 22.23 -11.93 3.39
CA GLY A 689 22.05 -10.54 3.00
C GLY A 689 22.08 -10.38 1.47
N ASP A 690 21.30 -9.45 0.93
CA ASP A 690 21.29 -9.09 -0.50
C ASP A 690 22.63 -8.44 -0.96
N GLY A 691 23.56 -8.27 -0.02
CA GLY A 691 24.89 -7.72 -0.22
C GLY A 691 25.80 -8.04 0.96
N PHE A 692 27.10 -7.76 0.79
CA PHE A 692 28.10 -7.85 1.85
C PHE A 692 28.43 -6.45 2.40
N THR A 693 28.88 -6.39 3.65
CA THR A 693 29.40 -5.16 4.26
C THR A 693 30.91 -5.28 4.37
N PRO A 694 31.71 -4.35 3.79
CA PRO A 694 33.16 -4.40 3.89
C PRO A 694 33.62 -4.47 5.35
N GLY A 695 34.52 -5.41 5.64
CA GLY A 695 35.01 -5.65 7.00
C GLY A 695 34.12 -6.55 7.87
N GLU A 696 32.94 -6.96 7.39
CA GLU A 696 32.06 -7.92 8.06
C GLU A 696 32.05 -9.28 7.33
N ASP A 697 31.89 -10.36 8.10
CA ASP A 697 31.71 -11.69 7.54
C ASP A 697 30.33 -11.79 6.85
N TYR A 698 30.26 -12.52 5.74
CA TYR A 698 29.01 -12.80 5.04
C TYR A 698 28.52 -14.20 5.39
N HIS A 699 27.26 -14.29 5.78
CA HIS A 699 26.62 -15.54 6.17
C HIS A 699 25.47 -15.90 5.22
N LEU A 700 25.42 -17.18 4.85
CA LEU A 700 24.33 -17.76 4.07
C LEU A 700 23.82 -19.04 4.75
N TYR A 701 22.54 -19.03 5.07
CA TYR A 701 21.80 -20.11 5.72
C TYR A 701 20.81 -20.73 4.76
N GLY A 702 20.48 -22.00 4.97
CA GLY A 702 19.43 -22.68 4.24
C GLY A 702 19.05 -24.01 4.89
N LEU A 703 17.80 -24.40 4.72
CA LEU A 703 17.27 -25.71 5.08
C LEU A 703 17.24 -26.57 3.82
N ALA A 704 17.88 -27.74 3.88
CA ALA A 704 17.99 -28.64 2.74
C ALA A 704 18.28 -30.07 3.21
N THR A 705 18.06 -31.05 2.33
CA THR A 705 18.43 -32.46 2.57
C THR A 705 19.32 -32.95 1.42
N GLY A 706 20.45 -33.56 1.74
CA GLY A 706 21.47 -33.96 0.76
C GLY A 706 22.72 -33.08 0.77
N THR A 707 23.57 -33.27 -0.23
CA THR A 707 24.86 -32.57 -0.35
C THR A 707 24.75 -31.38 -1.31
N TYR A 708 25.22 -30.22 -0.85
CA TYR A 708 25.22 -28.98 -1.62
C TYR A 708 26.59 -28.31 -1.60
N LEU A 709 26.96 -27.67 -2.69
CA LEU A 709 28.15 -26.84 -2.84
C LEU A 709 27.73 -25.37 -2.90
N VAL A 710 28.30 -24.55 -2.02
CA VAL A 710 28.16 -23.08 -2.08
C VAL A 710 29.44 -22.50 -2.66
N GLU A 711 29.32 -21.73 -3.74
CA GLU A 711 30.45 -21.02 -4.36
C GLU A 711 30.17 -19.53 -4.49
N LEU A 712 31.19 -18.72 -4.22
CA LEU A 712 31.18 -17.27 -4.44
C LEU A 712 32.33 -16.91 -5.39
N VAL A 713 31.99 -16.31 -6.53
CA VAL A 713 32.94 -15.95 -7.60
C VAL A 713 32.97 -14.44 -7.77
N ASP A 714 34.14 -13.84 -7.62
CA ASP A 714 34.37 -12.43 -7.94
C ASP A 714 34.16 -12.18 -9.43
N ILE A 715 33.20 -11.31 -9.76
CA ILE A 715 32.86 -10.98 -11.16
C ILE A 715 33.98 -10.17 -11.82
N ILE A 716 34.66 -9.31 -11.08
CA ILE A 716 35.68 -8.41 -11.58
C ILE A 716 36.91 -9.21 -12.01
N ASN A 717 37.35 -10.16 -11.17
CA ASN A 717 38.55 -10.95 -11.42
C ASN A 717 38.28 -12.36 -11.98
N SER A 718 37.01 -12.76 -12.05
CA SER A 718 36.58 -14.11 -12.49
C SER A 718 37.24 -15.23 -11.67
N SER A 719 37.38 -15.01 -10.35
CA SER A 719 38.06 -15.91 -9.42
C SER A 719 37.13 -16.36 -8.29
N THR A 720 37.15 -17.65 -7.96
CA THR A 720 36.41 -18.20 -6.82
C THR A 720 37.05 -17.76 -5.51
N ILE A 721 36.33 -17.02 -4.68
CA ILE A 721 36.79 -16.54 -3.36
C ILE A 721 36.30 -17.41 -2.20
N TYR A 722 35.26 -18.21 -2.45
CA TYR A 722 34.72 -19.17 -1.49
C TYR A 722 34.14 -20.39 -2.21
N SER A 723 34.37 -21.58 -1.67
CA SER A 723 33.85 -22.85 -2.19
C SER A 723 33.83 -23.88 -1.06
N GLN A 724 32.65 -24.31 -0.63
CA GLN A 724 32.51 -25.29 0.45
C GLN A 724 31.25 -26.15 0.28
N SER A 725 31.37 -27.45 0.57
CA SER A 725 30.24 -28.38 0.58
C SER A 725 29.61 -28.50 1.96
N PHE A 726 28.29 -28.68 1.98
CA PHE A 726 27.46 -28.86 3.15
C PHE A 726 26.55 -30.08 2.97
N VAL A 727 26.16 -30.70 4.08
CA VAL A 727 25.28 -31.89 4.11
C VAL A 727 24.11 -31.57 5.03
N ASP A 728 22.90 -31.80 4.55
CA ASP A 728 21.63 -31.63 5.29
C ASP A 728 21.47 -30.25 5.94
N GLY A 729 21.62 -29.21 5.10
CA GLY A 729 21.50 -27.80 5.48
C GLY A 729 22.66 -26.98 4.94
N LEU A 730 22.51 -25.65 4.89
CA LEU A 730 23.55 -24.72 4.46
C LEU A 730 23.90 -23.76 5.58
N ASN A 731 25.18 -23.63 5.90
CA ASN A 731 25.66 -22.67 6.89
C ASN A 731 27.02 -22.15 6.46
N ALA A 732 27.04 -21.35 5.39
CA ALA A 732 28.25 -20.83 4.80
C ALA A 732 28.70 -19.54 5.50
N HIS A 733 30.00 -19.50 5.83
CA HIS A 733 30.67 -18.41 6.52
C HIS A 733 31.80 -17.90 5.65
N VAL A 734 31.60 -16.77 4.98
CA VAL A 734 32.61 -16.15 4.13
C VAL A 734 33.26 -15.02 4.92
N SER A 735 34.55 -15.17 5.23
CA SER A 735 35.27 -14.14 5.99
C SER A 735 35.31 -12.81 5.23
N ALA A 736 35.18 -11.70 5.95
CA ALA A 736 35.38 -10.34 5.44
C ALA A 736 36.63 -10.20 4.57
N ALA A 737 37.73 -10.87 4.96
CA ALA A 737 39.01 -10.81 4.26
C ALA A 737 38.99 -11.45 2.85
N SER A 738 37.98 -12.27 2.53
CA SER A 738 37.81 -12.86 1.19
C SER A 738 37.27 -11.86 0.16
N PHE A 739 36.66 -10.77 0.60
CA PHE A 739 36.09 -9.74 -0.28
C PHE A 739 37.16 -8.70 -0.64
N THR A 740 38.07 -9.05 -1.56
CA THR A 740 39.20 -8.17 -1.94
C THR A 740 38.79 -7.00 -2.85
N GLU A 741 37.67 -7.11 -3.57
CA GLU A 741 37.10 -6.05 -4.40
C GLU A 741 35.88 -5.45 -3.69
N GLU A 742 36.12 -4.49 -2.79
CA GLU A 742 35.07 -3.90 -1.95
C GLU A 742 33.97 -3.18 -2.75
N ASP A 743 34.29 -2.62 -3.91
CA ASP A 743 33.32 -1.95 -4.80
C ASP A 743 32.88 -2.85 -5.98
N GLY A 744 33.23 -4.15 -5.91
CA GLY A 744 32.86 -5.16 -6.88
C GLY A 744 31.51 -5.82 -6.61
N ALA A 745 31.24 -6.89 -7.37
CA ALA A 745 30.10 -7.77 -7.17
C ALA A 745 30.54 -9.23 -7.35
N TYR A 746 29.77 -10.14 -6.79
CA TYR A 746 30.09 -11.55 -6.69
C TYR A 746 28.91 -12.41 -7.13
N ASP A 747 29.18 -13.44 -7.92
CA ASP A 747 28.22 -14.49 -8.28
C ASP A 747 28.17 -15.53 -7.17
N LEU A 748 27.05 -15.60 -6.45
CA LEU A 748 26.73 -16.65 -5.49
C LEU A 748 25.99 -17.77 -6.21
N SER A 749 26.48 -19.01 -6.06
CA SER A 749 25.80 -20.20 -6.56
C SER A 749 25.67 -21.26 -5.47
N VAL A 750 24.49 -21.88 -5.39
CA VAL A 750 24.22 -23.07 -4.59
C VAL A 750 23.92 -24.21 -5.55
N LYS A 751 24.68 -25.30 -5.43
CA LYS A 751 24.61 -26.42 -6.37
C LYS A 751 24.34 -27.71 -5.63
N ALA A 752 23.39 -28.51 -6.11
CA ALA A 752 23.13 -29.85 -5.58
C ALA A 752 24.05 -30.89 -6.24
N GLU A 753 24.45 -31.90 -5.47
CA GLU A 753 25.15 -33.07 -6.00
C GLU A 753 24.23 -33.87 -6.95
N ALA A 754 24.66 -34.07 -8.20
CA ALA A 754 23.85 -34.78 -9.18
C ALA A 754 23.91 -36.31 -8.95
N MET A 755 22.76 -36.99 -9.04
CA MET A 755 22.63 -38.44 -8.83
C MET A 755 23.18 -39.33 -9.97
N LEU A 756 23.82 -38.77 -11.00
CA LEU A 756 24.40 -39.55 -12.11
C LEU A 756 25.89 -39.85 -11.86
N LEU A 757 26.39 -40.94 -12.47
CA LEU A 757 27.68 -41.64 -12.28
C LEU A 757 29.00 -40.83 -12.44
N SER A 758 28.97 -39.51 -12.26
CA SER A 758 30.11 -38.63 -12.14
C SER A 758 29.79 -37.52 -11.14
N ALA A 759 30.71 -37.23 -10.21
CA ALA A 759 30.64 -36.09 -9.29
C ALA A 759 30.42 -34.78 -10.10
N SER A 760 29.17 -34.43 -10.32
CA SER A 760 28.74 -33.30 -11.13
C SER A 760 27.74 -32.51 -10.31
N TRP A 761 27.82 -31.19 -10.42
CA TRP A 761 27.00 -30.27 -9.65
C TRP A 761 25.94 -29.67 -10.58
N ARG A 762 24.70 -29.55 -10.10
CA ARG A 762 23.61 -28.85 -10.79
C ARG A 762 23.28 -27.58 -10.02
N ASP A 763 23.25 -26.44 -10.69
CA ASP A 763 22.84 -25.17 -10.09
C ASP A 763 21.38 -25.23 -9.64
N VAL A 764 21.14 -24.85 -8.39
CA VAL A 764 19.81 -24.78 -7.75
C VAL A 764 19.44 -23.33 -7.49
N VAL A 765 20.41 -22.54 -7.02
CA VAL A 765 20.23 -21.10 -6.80
C VAL A 765 21.40 -20.34 -7.40
N GLU A 766 21.08 -19.24 -8.09
CA GLU A 766 22.03 -18.21 -8.52
C GLU A 766 21.59 -16.85 -7.96
N ARG A 767 22.51 -16.14 -7.31
CA ARG A 767 22.31 -14.79 -6.77
C ARG A 767 23.51 -13.90 -7.07
N ILE A 768 23.28 -12.60 -7.05
CA ILE A 768 24.35 -11.59 -7.05
C ILE A 768 24.45 -11.05 -5.63
N ILE A 769 25.68 -10.92 -5.14
CA ILE A 769 25.99 -10.22 -3.90
C ILE A 769 26.92 -9.07 -4.26
N ALA A 770 26.54 -7.86 -3.89
CA ALA A 770 27.41 -6.69 -4.04
C ALA A 770 27.53 -5.95 -2.70
N ARG A 771 28.33 -4.89 -2.64
CA ARG A 771 28.43 -4.06 -1.43
C ARG A 771 27.05 -3.52 -1.05
N LYS A 772 26.63 -3.73 0.20
CA LYS A 772 25.41 -3.10 0.76
C LYS A 772 25.60 -1.59 0.71
N PHE A 773 24.65 -0.88 0.12
CA PHE A 773 24.70 0.57 0.07
C PHE A 773 24.37 1.15 1.45
N LYS A 774 25.33 1.84 2.07
CA LYS A 774 25.12 2.68 3.25
C LYS A 774 25.53 4.10 2.88
N LYS A 775 24.64 5.09 3.03
CA LYS A 775 24.93 6.51 2.69
C LYS A 775 26.24 7.00 3.35
N LYS A 776 26.50 6.59 4.60
CA LYS A 776 27.73 6.94 5.35
C LYS A 776 29.04 6.51 4.69
N ASP A 777 29.03 5.49 3.83
CA ASP A 777 30.21 5.02 3.10
C ASP A 777 30.61 5.95 1.95
N TYR A 778 29.73 6.90 1.60
CA TYR A 778 29.84 7.76 0.43
C TYR A 778 29.59 9.25 0.76
N PRO A 779 30.33 9.87 1.70
CA PRO A 779 30.15 11.28 2.02
C PRO A 779 30.51 12.19 0.83
N GLN A 780 30.11 13.47 0.90
CA GLN A 780 30.52 14.46 -0.10
C GLN A 780 32.05 14.55 -0.22
N GLY A 781 32.54 14.83 -1.43
CA GLY A 781 33.97 14.78 -1.75
C GLY A 781 34.60 13.38 -1.83
N CYS A 782 33.85 12.29 -1.59
CA CYS A 782 34.38 10.94 -1.77
C CYS A 782 34.83 10.69 -3.22
N ASN A 783 35.82 9.82 -3.43
CA ASN A 783 36.35 9.52 -4.75
C ASN A 783 35.45 8.55 -5.55
N VAL A 784 34.13 8.76 -5.59
CA VAL A 784 33.21 8.02 -6.47
C VAL A 784 33.08 8.78 -7.77
N LYS A 785 33.18 8.09 -8.90
CA LYS A 785 33.10 8.70 -10.24
C LYS A 785 31.94 8.17 -11.08
N MET A 786 31.39 7.01 -10.73
CA MET A 786 30.37 6.32 -11.52
C MET A 786 29.29 5.72 -10.62
N VAL A 787 28.03 5.79 -11.05
CA VAL A 787 26.91 5.06 -10.46
C VAL A 787 26.42 4.03 -11.47
N VAL A 788 26.32 2.77 -11.06
CA VAL A 788 25.68 1.69 -11.82
C VAL A 788 24.43 1.30 -11.06
N SER A 789 23.24 1.57 -11.61
CA SER A 789 21.99 1.31 -10.92
C SER A 789 21.03 0.46 -11.75
N VAL A 790 20.31 -0.44 -11.09
CA VAL A 790 19.29 -1.29 -11.71
C VAL A 790 17.94 -1.00 -11.05
N GLY A 791 16.95 -0.61 -11.82
CA GLY A 791 15.66 -0.14 -11.30
C GLY A 791 14.63 -1.22 -10.98
N ASN A 792 14.84 -2.49 -11.41
CA ASN A 792 13.91 -3.59 -11.15
C ASN A 792 14.63 -4.96 -11.14
N LYS A 793 14.17 -5.88 -10.27
CA LYS A 793 14.70 -7.24 -10.06
C LYS A 793 14.75 -8.08 -11.35
N GLY A 794 13.71 -8.00 -12.19
CA GLY A 794 13.68 -8.74 -13.46
C GLY A 794 14.84 -8.34 -14.38
N LEU A 795 15.14 -7.04 -14.45
CA LEU A 795 16.26 -6.51 -15.24
C LEU A 795 17.62 -6.79 -14.60
N GLU A 796 17.71 -6.89 -13.28
CA GLU A 796 18.95 -7.30 -12.61
C GLU A 796 19.40 -8.68 -13.11
N ARG A 797 18.45 -9.61 -13.30
CA ARG A 797 18.67 -10.92 -13.93
C ARG A 797 18.87 -10.81 -15.44
N ASP A 798 17.89 -10.26 -16.15
CA ASP A 798 17.79 -10.35 -17.61
C ASP A 798 18.86 -9.50 -18.32
N LYS A 799 19.34 -8.44 -17.66
CA LYS A 799 20.40 -7.55 -18.14
C LYS A 799 21.69 -7.68 -17.34
N LYS A 800 21.90 -8.81 -16.63
CA LYS A 800 23.11 -9.10 -15.85
C LYS A 800 24.41 -8.93 -16.62
N LYS A 801 24.44 -9.31 -17.90
CA LYS A 801 25.64 -9.13 -18.74
C LYS A 801 26.03 -7.66 -18.92
N CYS A 802 25.05 -6.76 -19.02
CA CYS A 802 25.24 -5.35 -19.35
C CYS A 802 25.81 -4.57 -18.16
N TRP A 803 25.11 -4.58 -17.02
CA TRP A 803 25.55 -3.84 -15.85
C TRP A 803 26.82 -4.46 -15.23
N LYS A 804 27.01 -5.79 -15.29
CA LYS A 804 28.28 -6.42 -14.87
C LYS A 804 29.46 -5.94 -15.68
N ALA A 805 29.29 -5.76 -17.00
CA ALA A 805 30.35 -5.26 -17.86
C ALA A 805 30.72 -3.82 -17.51
N ALA A 806 29.73 -2.96 -17.25
CA ALA A 806 29.96 -1.58 -16.82
C ALA A 806 30.71 -1.51 -15.48
N LEU A 807 30.27 -2.30 -14.49
CA LEU A 807 30.90 -2.39 -13.18
C LEU A 807 32.35 -2.91 -13.29
N THR A 808 32.54 -4.00 -14.03
CA THR A 808 33.86 -4.61 -14.26
C THR A 808 34.82 -3.64 -14.93
N ALA A 809 34.36 -2.92 -15.96
CA ALA A 809 35.18 -1.95 -16.67
C ALA A 809 35.57 -0.77 -15.77
N ALA A 810 34.64 -0.28 -14.91
CA ALA A 810 34.93 0.78 -13.96
C ALA A 810 36.05 0.37 -12.99
N VAL A 811 35.86 -0.74 -12.28
CA VAL A 811 36.81 -1.22 -11.26
C VAL A 811 38.18 -1.50 -11.88
N ARG A 812 38.24 -2.21 -13.01
CA ARG A 812 39.52 -2.53 -13.69
C ARG A 812 40.30 -1.30 -14.18
N LYS A 813 39.63 -0.16 -14.34
CA LYS A 813 40.26 1.12 -14.71
C LYS A 813 40.63 1.98 -13.50
N GLY A 814 40.43 1.47 -12.29
CA GLY A 814 40.62 2.25 -11.06
C GLY A 814 39.56 3.34 -10.87
N ILE A 815 38.41 3.24 -11.57
CA ILE A 815 37.26 4.11 -11.36
C ILE A 815 36.44 3.46 -10.24
N ARG A 816 36.29 4.16 -9.12
CA ARG A 816 35.46 3.69 -8.00
C ARG A 816 33.96 3.88 -8.33
N PRO A 817 33.19 2.80 -8.51
CA PRO A 817 31.76 2.89 -8.75
C PRO A 817 30.95 2.80 -7.46
N VAL A 818 29.70 3.26 -7.50
CA VAL A 818 28.63 2.82 -6.60
C VAL A 818 27.71 1.92 -7.39
N TYR A 819 27.45 0.71 -6.90
CA TYR A 819 26.46 -0.18 -7.48
C TYR A 819 25.19 -0.21 -6.62
N LEU A 820 24.06 0.13 -7.24
CA LEU A 820 22.73 0.01 -6.65
C LEU A 820 22.00 -1.14 -7.34
N ASN A 821 21.88 -2.28 -6.66
CA ASN A 821 21.07 -3.40 -7.15
C ASN A 821 19.57 -3.04 -7.16
N ALA A 822 18.71 -3.95 -7.64
CA ALA A 822 17.29 -3.65 -7.78
C ALA A 822 16.55 -3.34 -6.48
N LYS A 823 17.09 -3.76 -5.32
CA LYS A 823 16.53 -3.43 -4.01
C LYS A 823 17.05 -2.08 -3.51
N ALA A 824 18.34 -1.81 -3.68
CA ALA A 824 19.00 -0.61 -3.19
C ALA A 824 18.79 0.62 -4.08
N CYS A 825 18.38 0.44 -5.35
CA CYS A 825 18.07 1.52 -6.29
C CYS A 825 16.72 2.19 -5.98
N THR A 826 16.53 2.68 -4.76
CA THR A 826 15.44 3.61 -4.42
C THR A 826 15.79 5.00 -4.97
N TRP A 827 14.78 5.85 -5.12
CA TRP A 827 14.98 7.26 -5.48
C TRP A 827 15.94 7.95 -4.50
N GLU A 828 15.81 7.72 -3.20
CA GLU A 828 16.65 8.34 -2.16
C GLU A 828 18.12 7.99 -2.31
N ASN A 829 18.42 6.70 -2.53
CA ASN A 829 19.78 6.23 -2.68
C ASN A 829 20.37 6.68 -4.02
N LEU A 830 19.56 6.58 -5.08
CA LEU A 830 19.97 7.03 -6.42
C LEU A 830 20.26 8.53 -6.43
N SER A 831 19.33 9.35 -5.98
CA SER A 831 19.49 10.81 -5.90
C SER A 831 20.67 11.20 -5.03
N TYR A 832 20.83 10.59 -3.84
CA TYR A 832 22.01 10.81 -3.00
C TYR A 832 23.31 10.55 -3.77
N CYS A 833 23.42 9.41 -4.46
CA CYS A 833 24.61 9.05 -5.22
C CYS A 833 24.89 10.02 -6.37
N LEU A 834 23.87 10.40 -7.13
CA LEU A 834 24.01 11.28 -8.29
C LEU A 834 24.37 12.71 -7.89
N LEU A 835 24.08 13.10 -6.63
CA LEU A 835 24.36 14.41 -6.06
C LEU A 835 25.71 14.49 -5.33
N LEU A 836 26.55 13.45 -5.44
CA LEU A 836 27.93 13.48 -4.95
C LEU A 836 28.81 14.29 -5.91
N ASP A 837 29.61 15.23 -5.36
CA ASP A 837 30.42 16.20 -6.13
C ASP A 837 31.24 15.61 -7.29
N ASN A 838 31.73 14.38 -7.09
CA ASN A 838 32.68 13.72 -7.98
C ASN A 838 32.05 12.79 -9.02
N VAL A 839 30.75 12.48 -8.93
CA VAL A 839 30.10 11.55 -9.85
C VAL A 839 29.94 12.22 -11.21
N LYS A 840 30.45 11.54 -12.25
CA LYS A 840 30.44 12.03 -13.64
C LYS A 840 29.83 11.04 -14.62
N ILE A 841 29.52 9.82 -14.19
CA ILE A 841 28.93 8.80 -15.05
C ILE A 841 27.78 8.13 -14.29
N TRP A 842 26.65 7.98 -14.95
CA TRP A 842 25.52 7.22 -14.48
C TRP A 842 25.13 6.20 -15.54
N TYR A 843 25.21 4.93 -15.17
CA TYR A 843 24.72 3.80 -15.94
C TYR A 843 23.46 3.30 -15.26
N HIS A 844 22.32 3.38 -15.93
CA HIS A 844 21.03 2.98 -15.38
C HIS A 844 20.38 1.89 -16.22
N CYS A 845 19.91 0.84 -15.58
CA CYS A 845 19.13 -0.22 -16.21
C CYS A 845 17.73 -0.25 -15.61
N SER A 846 16.76 0.33 -16.31
CA SER A 846 15.35 0.30 -15.90
C SER A 846 14.43 0.36 -17.12
N HIS A 847 13.15 0.06 -16.94
CA HIS A 847 12.18 0.22 -18.01
C HIS A 847 11.89 1.71 -18.23
N GLY A 848 11.98 2.18 -19.47
CA GLY A 848 11.51 3.50 -19.89
C GLY A 848 10.05 3.45 -20.32
N ASN A 849 9.18 4.27 -19.74
CA ASN A 849 7.74 4.33 -20.10
C ASN A 849 7.31 5.77 -20.48
N HIS A 850 6.23 5.93 -21.26
CA HIS A 850 5.68 7.23 -21.69
C HIS A 850 4.15 7.35 -21.68
N ASP A 851 3.42 6.34 -21.22
CA ASP A 851 1.95 6.35 -21.30
C ASP A 851 1.36 6.07 -19.91
N LEU A 852 0.68 7.07 -19.37
CA LEU A 852 -0.24 6.94 -18.25
C LEU A 852 -1.62 7.01 -18.91
N LEU A 853 -2.36 5.88 -18.96
CA LEU A 853 -3.63 5.79 -19.69
C LEU A 853 -4.56 6.98 -19.36
N GLY A 854 -4.87 7.80 -20.37
CA GLY A 854 -5.78 8.95 -20.23
C GLY A 854 -5.18 10.21 -19.57
N GLN A 855 -3.87 10.22 -19.31
CA GLN A 855 -3.13 11.35 -18.76
C GLN A 855 -2.14 11.91 -19.81
N PRO A 856 -1.65 13.14 -19.61
CA PRO A 856 -0.60 13.72 -20.44
C PRO A 856 0.66 12.84 -20.52
N PRO A 857 1.23 12.58 -21.70
CA PRO A 857 2.39 11.71 -21.83
C PRO A 857 3.62 12.35 -21.18
N ARG A 858 4.13 11.76 -20.10
CA ARG A 858 5.45 12.08 -19.51
C ARG A 858 6.38 10.89 -19.56
N GLN A 859 7.63 11.15 -19.95
CA GLN A 859 8.65 10.12 -19.92
C GLN A 859 9.08 9.82 -18.48
N CYS A 860 9.30 8.54 -18.15
CA CYS A 860 9.78 8.15 -16.83
C CYS A 860 10.80 7.01 -16.89
N ILE A 861 11.61 6.91 -15.83
CA ILE A 861 12.40 5.72 -15.47
C ILE A 861 11.76 5.01 -14.28
N THR A 862 12.16 3.78 -14.01
CA THR A 862 11.70 3.02 -12.84
C THR A 862 12.81 2.81 -11.84
N THR A 863 12.49 2.93 -10.55
CA THR A 863 13.35 2.64 -9.40
C THR A 863 12.65 1.64 -8.47
N ALA A 864 13.36 1.13 -7.46
CA ALA A 864 12.79 0.27 -6.42
C ALA A 864 11.65 0.94 -5.65
N SER A 865 11.62 2.27 -5.61
CA SER A 865 10.60 3.08 -4.94
C SER A 865 9.51 3.61 -5.88
N GLY A 866 9.50 3.22 -7.16
CA GLY A 866 8.48 3.64 -8.13
C GLY A 866 9.01 4.38 -9.35
N LYS A 867 8.10 5.05 -10.08
CA LYS A 867 8.41 5.82 -11.29
C LYS A 867 9.07 7.15 -10.93
N VAL A 868 10.02 7.58 -11.75
CA VAL A 868 10.65 8.91 -11.68
C VAL A 868 10.44 9.59 -13.02
N PHE A 869 9.72 10.71 -13.00
CA PHE A 869 9.27 11.42 -14.19
C PHE A 869 10.36 12.35 -14.74
N SER A 870 10.25 12.71 -16.01
CA SER A 870 11.07 13.74 -16.65
C SER A 870 10.96 15.09 -15.93
N TYR A 871 9.74 15.57 -15.73
CA TYR A 871 9.37 16.78 -15.00
C TYR A 871 7.95 16.65 -14.41
N LEU A 872 7.70 17.43 -13.37
CA LEU A 872 6.44 17.54 -12.63
C LEU A 872 6.10 19.01 -12.37
N LYS A 873 4.89 19.28 -11.90
CA LYS A 873 4.37 20.67 -11.77
C LYS A 873 5.23 21.45 -10.80
N LYS A 874 5.64 20.77 -9.73
CA LYS A 874 6.55 21.26 -8.69
C LYS A 874 7.95 21.64 -9.17
N ASP A 875 8.33 21.25 -10.39
CA ASP A 875 9.64 21.62 -10.97
C ASP A 875 9.65 23.01 -11.59
N TYR A 876 8.48 23.63 -11.78
CA TYR A 876 8.32 24.99 -12.29
C TYR A 876 8.10 26.00 -11.16
N ASP A 877 8.45 27.27 -11.40
CA ASP A 877 8.02 28.36 -10.52
C ASP A 877 6.49 28.38 -10.46
N PRO A 878 5.87 28.32 -9.26
CA PRO A 878 4.41 28.33 -9.11
C PRO A 878 3.72 29.51 -9.81
N ASN A 879 4.44 30.63 -10.02
CA ASN A 879 3.92 31.82 -10.70
C ASN A 879 4.14 31.82 -12.23
N ASN A 880 4.84 30.82 -12.77
CA ASN A 880 5.27 30.78 -14.17
C ASN A 880 5.29 29.34 -14.73
N ILE A 881 4.24 28.59 -14.44
CA ILE A 881 3.99 27.28 -15.07
C ILE A 881 3.61 27.51 -16.55
N PRO A 882 4.17 26.74 -17.51
CA PRO A 882 3.81 26.87 -18.92
C PRO A 882 2.30 26.75 -19.15
N PRO A 883 1.65 27.63 -19.94
CA PRO A 883 0.20 27.58 -20.19
C PRO A 883 -0.27 26.30 -20.89
N ASP A 884 0.64 25.58 -21.54
CA ASP A 884 0.45 24.29 -22.20
C ASP A 884 0.86 23.10 -21.32
N TYR A 885 1.17 23.34 -20.05
CA TYR A 885 1.37 22.27 -19.09
C TYR A 885 0.05 21.53 -18.83
N GLU A 886 0.02 20.26 -19.20
CA GLU A 886 -1.09 19.39 -18.89
C GLU A 886 -0.82 18.68 -17.55
N GLU A 887 -1.74 18.85 -16.59
CA GLU A 887 -1.61 18.29 -15.23
C GLU A 887 -1.80 16.77 -15.24
N LEU A 888 -0.93 16.05 -14.52
CA LEU A 888 -1.19 14.66 -14.17
C LEU A 888 -2.16 14.60 -12.98
N SER A 889 -2.73 13.42 -12.71
CA SER A 889 -3.44 13.18 -11.45
C SER A 889 -2.54 13.49 -10.24
N TRP A 890 -3.15 13.85 -9.12
CA TRP A 890 -2.45 14.23 -7.89
C TRP A 890 -1.40 13.20 -7.45
N TYR A 891 -1.72 11.90 -7.62
CA TYR A 891 -0.82 10.81 -7.29
C TYR A 891 0.49 10.91 -8.08
N TYR A 892 0.39 11.16 -9.38
CA TYR A 892 1.57 11.29 -10.26
C TYR A 892 2.32 12.61 -10.06
N GLU A 893 1.63 13.72 -9.82
CA GLU A 893 2.29 15.01 -9.55
C GLU A 893 3.11 15.02 -8.25
N ASN A 894 2.76 14.15 -7.29
CA ASN A 894 3.51 13.99 -6.04
C ASN A 894 4.73 13.06 -6.15
N ASN A 895 4.97 12.39 -7.28
CA ASN A 895 6.13 11.51 -7.46
C ASN A 895 7.46 12.29 -7.58
N HIS A 896 8.57 11.58 -7.82
CA HIS A 896 9.87 12.20 -8.05
C HIS A 896 10.12 12.53 -9.51
N SER A 897 10.94 13.56 -9.75
CA SER A 897 11.32 13.96 -11.11
C SER A 897 12.85 13.98 -11.29
N ILE A 898 13.31 13.75 -12.51
CA ILE A 898 14.72 13.88 -12.87
C ILE A 898 15.19 15.33 -12.70
N ALA A 899 14.30 16.32 -12.81
CA ALA A 899 14.64 17.72 -12.54
C ALA A 899 15.19 17.94 -11.11
N GLU A 900 14.69 17.19 -10.13
CA GLU A 900 15.13 17.24 -8.73
C GLU A 900 16.60 16.82 -8.53
N LEU A 901 17.21 16.14 -9.51
CA LEU A 901 18.63 15.76 -9.50
C LEU A 901 19.59 16.91 -9.77
N GLY A 902 19.08 18.13 -9.95
CA GLY A 902 19.91 19.33 -10.10
C GLY A 902 20.59 19.42 -11.47
N PHE A 903 20.02 18.80 -12.51
CA PHE A 903 20.41 19.00 -13.91
C PHE A 903 20.01 20.39 -14.45
N VAL A 904 20.16 21.43 -13.63
CA VAL A 904 19.95 22.83 -14.02
C VAL A 904 21.13 23.34 -14.84
N GLN A 905 20.85 24.31 -15.72
CA GLN A 905 21.88 25.07 -16.43
C GLN A 905 22.99 25.49 -15.44
N ASP A 906 24.25 25.24 -15.81
CA ASP A 906 25.48 25.62 -15.10
C ASP A 906 26.06 24.63 -14.04
N THR A 907 25.64 23.36 -13.99
CA THR A 907 26.27 22.31 -13.14
C THR A 907 27.36 21.49 -13.87
N ASP A 908 28.36 20.99 -13.12
CA ASP A 908 29.46 20.16 -13.66
C ASP A 908 28.98 18.79 -14.14
N LYS A 909 28.98 18.64 -15.47
CA LYS A 909 28.36 17.64 -16.33
C LYS A 909 28.55 16.15 -15.94
N MET A 910 27.50 15.36 -16.16
CA MET A 910 27.46 13.89 -15.99
C MET A 910 27.11 13.21 -17.34
N ILE A 911 27.74 12.07 -17.63
CA ILE A 911 27.39 11.15 -18.73
C ILE A 911 26.32 10.20 -18.23
N TRP A 912 25.15 10.17 -18.86
CA TRP A 912 24.10 9.20 -18.56
C TRP A 912 23.96 8.15 -19.67
N VAL A 913 23.88 6.87 -19.28
CA VAL A 913 23.66 5.72 -20.16
C VAL A 913 22.47 4.92 -19.63
N GLN A 914 21.35 4.93 -20.36
CA GLN A 914 20.12 4.19 -20.02
C GLN A 914 20.00 2.90 -20.85
N PHE A 915 19.72 1.78 -20.18
CA PHE A 915 19.39 0.49 -20.78
C PHE A 915 17.90 0.22 -20.67
N ASN A 916 17.34 -0.48 -21.66
CA ASN A 916 15.92 -0.84 -21.70
C ASN A 916 14.95 0.38 -21.70
N ALA A 917 15.36 1.46 -22.38
CA ALA A 917 14.67 2.76 -22.45
C ALA A 917 13.36 2.78 -23.29
N CYS A 918 12.85 1.61 -23.72
CA CYS A 918 11.71 1.40 -24.63
C CYS A 918 11.07 2.69 -25.19
N TYR A 919 10.08 3.24 -24.48
CA TYR A 919 9.32 4.42 -24.92
C TYR A 919 9.88 5.76 -24.45
N SER A 920 10.64 5.77 -23.34
CA SER A 920 11.33 6.97 -22.91
C SER A 920 12.38 7.42 -23.93
N ALA A 921 12.73 6.57 -24.90
CA ALA A 921 13.62 6.86 -26.02
C ALA A 921 13.01 7.58 -27.23
N ARG A 922 11.70 7.85 -27.21
CA ARG A 922 10.96 8.30 -28.39
C ARG A 922 10.92 9.82 -28.59
N THR A 923 11.06 10.61 -27.52
CA THR A 923 10.87 12.07 -27.57
C THR A 923 12.14 12.82 -27.15
N VAL A 924 12.10 14.15 -27.28
CA VAL A 924 13.17 15.08 -26.90
C VAL A 924 13.10 15.52 -25.44
N GLU A 925 12.16 14.98 -24.67
CA GLU A 925 11.79 15.45 -23.34
C GLU A 925 12.88 15.21 -22.28
N PHE A 926 13.35 13.97 -22.11
CA PHE A 926 14.52 13.70 -21.26
C PHE A 926 15.77 14.50 -21.70
N PRO A 927 16.13 14.53 -23.00
CA PRO A 927 17.21 15.40 -23.48
C PRO A 927 17.04 16.87 -23.13
N TYR A 928 15.82 17.42 -23.18
CA TYR A 928 15.53 18.80 -22.83
C TYR A 928 15.75 19.05 -21.33
N MET A 929 15.16 18.21 -20.46
CA MET A 929 15.28 18.33 -19.00
C MET A 929 16.72 18.14 -18.50
N LEU A 930 17.51 17.36 -19.21
CA LEU A 930 18.93 17.15 -18.91
C LEU A 930 19.85 18.20 -19.56
N GLY A 931 19.30 19.16 -20.31
CA GLY A 931 20.09 20.19 -20.99
C GLY A 931 21.00 19.66 -22.10
N ILE A 932 20.62 18.55 -22.75
CA ILE A 932 21.42 17.79 -23.74
C ILE A 932 21.23 18.33 -25.19
N LEU A 933 20.28 19.24 -25.43
CA LEU A 933 20.05 19.81 -26.78
C LEU A 933 20.73 21.19 -27.00
N PRO A 934 21.25 21.47 -28.21
CA PRO A 934 21.70 22.80 -28.58
C PRO A 934 20.50 23.73 -28.85
N ILE A 935 20.64 24.97 -28.43
CA ILE A 935 19.54 25.94 -28.35
C ILE A 935 19.00 26.41 -29.72
N ASP A 936 19.65 26.10 -30.85
CA ASP A 936 19.21 26.55 -32.19
C ASP A 936 19.77 25.66 -33.35
N ASP A 937 18.88 25.14 -34.22
CA ASP A 937 19.09 24.66 -35.63
C ASP A 937 19.34 23.14 -35.93
N PRO A 938 18.42 22.44 -36.67
CA PRO A 938 18.56 21.01 -37.03
C PRO A 938 19.47 20.65 -38.23
N ILE A 939 20.11 21.62 -38.90
CA ILE A 939 20.67 21.38 -40.26
C ILE A 939 22.19 21.07 -40.31
N ASN A 940 22.94 21.11 -39.21
CA ASN A 940 24.37 20.71 -39.22
C ASN A 940 24.71 19.77 -38.05
N ILE A 941 24.20 18.55 -38.14
CA ILE A 941 24.50 17.45 -37.20
C ILE A 941 25.90 16.89 -37.49
N GLY A 942 26.94 17.56 -36.97
CA GLY A 942 28.29 16.99 -36.90
C GLY A 942 28.40 16.01 -35.72
N GLU A 943 28.82 14.77 -36.00
CA GLU A 943 29.30 13.70 -35.08
C GLU A 943 28.72 13.59 -33.65
N GLN A 944 27.45 13.92 -33.44
CA GLN A 944 26.69 13.57 -32.24
C GLN A 944 25.78 12.37 -32.55
N ILE A 945 25.99 11.26 -31.86
CA ILE A 945 25.21 10.03 -32.07
C ILE A 945 24.10 9.98 -31.02
N PHE A 946 22.92 10.45 -31.41
CA PHE A 946 21.66 10.08 -30.77
C PHE A 946 21.28 8.70 -31.28
N ILE A 947 21.10 7.73 -30.39
CA ILE A 947 20.37 6.51 -30.73
C ILE A 947 19.10 6.55 -29.86
N GLY A 948 17.95 6.35 -30.47
CA GLY A 948 16.66 6.53 -29.82
C GLY A 948 15.60 6.02 -30.77
N TRP A 949 14.51 5.51 -30.21
CA TRP A 949 13.55 4.69 -30.96
C TRP A 949 12.54 5.56 -31.71
N LYS A 950 12.13 5.14 -32.91
CA LYS A 950 11.04 5.80 -33.66
C LYS A 950 9.69 5.08 -33.53
N ASN A 951 9.67 3.76 -33.28
CA ASN A 951 8.47 2.90 -33.22
C ASN A 951 8.54 1.87 -32.07
N THR A 952 7.43 1.19 -31.79
CA THR A 952 7.26 0.14 -30.76
C THR A 952 7.96 -1.18 -31.11
N ALA A 953 8.70 -1.79 -30.17
CA ALA A 953 9.09 -3.21 -30.26
C ALA A 953 8.12 -4.13 -29.52
N LEU A 954 7.90 -5.30 -30.12
CA LEU A 954 7.39 -6.46 -29.41
C LEU A 954 8.49 -7.04 -28.52
N VAL A 955 8.34 -6.89 -27.20
CA VAL A 955 9.28 -7.37 -26.16
C VAL A 955 9.28 -8.91 -26.02
N HIS A 956 8.35 -9.60 -26.69
CA HIS A 956 8.28 -11.06 -26.70
C HIS A 956 9.06 -11.66 -27.87
N ASP A 957 10.39 -11.57 -27.86
CA ASP A 957 11.20 -12.41 -28.75
C ASP A 957 11.28 -13.83 -28.16
N ILE A 958 10.32 -14.66 -28.58
CA ILE A 958 10.18 -16.09 -28.26
C ILE A 958 11.43 -16.90 -28.69
N LEU A 959 12.38 -16.30 -29.43
CA LEU A 959 13.54 -16.98 -30.03
C LEU A 959 14.91 -16.52 -29.51
N GLY A 960 14.98 -15.55 -28.57
CA GLY A 960 16.25 -15.15 -27.93
C GLY A 960 17.22 -14.33 -28.82
N ASN A 961 16.80 -13.86 -29.98
CA ASN A 961 17.67 -13.12 -30.91
C ASN A 961 18.03 -11.71 -30.40
N TYR A 962 17.17 -11.08 -29.60
CA TYR A 962 17.46 -9.78 -28.98
C TYR A 962 18.69 -9.83 -28.05
N ASN A 963 18.71 -10.79 -27.13
CA ASN A 963 19.84 -10.98 -26.21
C ASN A 963 21.12 -11.37 -26.96
N GLN A 964 20.99 -12.12 -28.06
CA GLN A 964 22.12 -12.47 -28.92
C GLN A 964 22.66 -11.26 -29.70
N PHE A 965 21.79 -10.41 -30.25
CA PHE A 965 22.18 -9.15 -30.88
C PHE A 965 22.94 -8.25 -29.90
N GLU A 966 22.42 -8.07 -28.67
CA GLU A 966 23.09 -7.27 -27.64
C GLU A 966 24.49 -7.84 -27.34
N GLU A 967 24.60 -9.16 -27.20
CA GLU A 967 25.87 -9.83 -26.95
C GLU A 967 26.87 -9.62 -28.09
N ASP A 968 26.44 -9.83 -29.33
CA ASP A 968 27.28 -9.63 -30.51
C ASP A 968 27.70 -8.16 -30.62
N TYR A 969 26.76 -7.23 -30.40
CA TYR A 969 27.02 -5.79 -30.43
C TYR A 969 28.10 -5.37 -29.42
N TRP A 970 27.98 -5.80 -28.16
CA TRP A 970 28.97 -5.51 -27.14
C TRP A 970 30.30 -6.20 -27.45
N ASN A 971 30.29 -7.41 -27.99
CA ASN A 971 31.51 -8.10 -28.42
C ASN A 971 32.21 -7.36 -29.57
N ARG A 972 31.46 -6.82 -30.53
CA ARG A 972 32.01 -5.99 -31.61
C ARG A 972 32.61 -4.71 -31.06
N LEU A 973 31.93 -4.02 -30.14
CA LEU A 973 32.49 -2.85 -29.48
C LEU A 973 33.78 -3.18 -28.72
N ARG A 974 33.82 -4.28 -27.96
CA ARG A 974 35.05 -4.76 -27.27
C ARG A 974 36.20 -5.08 -28.22
N GLN A 975 35.89 -5.45 -29.46
CA GLN A 975 36.89 -5.69 -30.51
C GLN A 975 37.37 -4.39 -31.19
N GLY A 976 36.94 -3.23 -30.71
CA GLY A 976 37.33 -1.91 -31.23
C GLY A 976 36.54 -1.46 -32.46
N ASN A 977 35.40 -2.11 -32.77
CA ASN A 977 34.55 -1.66 -33.88
C ASN A 977 33.88 -0.33 -33.52
N MET A 978 33.75 0.56 -34.51
CA MET A 978 32.96 1.78 -34.37
C MET A 978 31.49 1.43 -34.11
N LEU A 979 30.78 2.28 -33.36
CA LEU A 979 29.39 2.09 -32.96
C LEU A 979 28.49 1.62 -34.11
N LYS A 980 28.56 2.32 -35.24
CA LYS A 980 27.80 1.99 -36.45
C LYS A 980 28.10 0.59 -36.97
N THR A 981 29.38 0.24 -37.06
CA THR A 981 29.84 -1.08 -37.53
C THR A 981 29.45 -2.18 -36.55
N ALA A 982 29.54 -1.92 -35.24
CA ALA A 982 29.09 -2.87 -34.23
C ALA A 982 27.59 -3.15 -34.32
N VAL A 983 26.76 -2.13 -34.58
CA VAL A 983 25.32 -2.33 -34.84
C VAL A 983 25.13 -3.17 -36.10
N GLU A 984 25.71 -2.74 -37.23
CA GLU A 984 25.53 -3.39 -38.54
C GLU A 984 25.97 -4.87 -38.52
N ASP A 985 27.09 -5.18 -37.88
CA ASP A 985 27.68 -6.52 -37.81
C ASP A 985 26.95 -7.48 -36.86
N SER A 986 26.12 -6.96 -35.96
CA SER A 986 25.44 -7.76 -34.92
C SER A 986 24.00 -8.09 -35.29
N LEU A 987 23.49 -7.52 -36.39
CA LEU A 987 22.15 -7.81 -36.87
C LEU A 987 22.03 -9.26 -37.35
N PRO A 988 20.94 -9.97 -37.00
CA PRO A 988 20.75 -11.34 -37.42
C PRO A 988 20.60 -11.44 -38.96
N PRO A 989 21.14 -12.52 -39.58
CA PRO A 989 21.13 -12.71 -41.03
C PRO A 989 19.71 -13.07 -41.51
N GLY A 990 18.87 -12.05 -41.71
CA GLY A 990 17.48 -12.25 -42.12
C GLY A 990 16.59 -11.01 -42.14
N GLY A 991 17.15 -9.80 -42.03
CA GLY A 991 16.35 -8.57 -42.10
C GLY A 991 15.61 -8.27 -40.80
N GLY A 992 16.36 -8.12 -39.70
CA GLY A 992 15.87 -7.51 -38.47
C GLY A 992 15.69 -5.99 -38.62
N THR A 993 14.88 -5.52 -39.58
CA THR A 993 14.52 -4.10 -39.68
C THR A 993 13.91 -3.59 -38.38
N ASN A 994 13.23 -4.46 -37.63
CA ASN A 994 12.69 -4.15 -36.30
C ASN A 994 13.75 -4.13 -35.19
N ILE A 995 14.99 -4.60 -35.37
CA ILE A 995 16.09 -4.50 -34.38
C ILE A 995 16.89 -3.19 -34.57
N LEU A 996 16.89 -2.64 -35.79
CA LEU A 996 17.56 -1.37 -36.12
C LEU A 996 16.81 -0.13 -35.61
N GLU A 997 15.54 -0.25 -35.24
CA GLU A 997 14.70 0.85 -34.75
C GLU A 997 14.88 1.13 -33.25
N ASN A 998 15.86 0.47 -32.59
CA ASN A 998 15.69 -0.01 -31.22
C ASN A 998 16.82 0.24 -30.18
N PHE A 999 17.56 1.36 -30.16
CA PHE A 999 18.71 1.41 -29.21
C PHE A 999 19.06 2.77 -28.58
N MET A 1000 19.49 2.74 -27.30
CA MET A 1000 20.34 3.63 -26.47
C MET A 1000 20.33 5.17 -26.55
N TYR A 1001 19.98 5.84 -25.45
CA TYR A 1001 20.49 7.20 -25.21
C TYR A 1001 21.98 7.24 -24.86
N TYR A 1002 22.71 8.13 -25.51
CA TYR A 1002 24.05 8.59 -25.13
C TYR A 1002 24.06 10.12 -25.22
N GLY A 1003 24.28 10.80 -24.09
CA GLY A 1003 24.36 12.26 -24.03
C GLY A 1003 25.69 12.71 -23.42
N VAL A 1004 26.36 13.66 -24.08
CA VAL A 1004 27.45 14.46 -23.51
C VAL A 1004 26.98 15.91 -23.51
N ILE A 1005 26.86 16.50 -22.32
CA ILE A 1005 26.49 17.91 -22.17
C ILE A 1005 27.77 18.74 -22.40
N ASP A 1006 27.91 19.44 -23.52
CA ASP A 1006 28.92 20.51 -23.67
C ASP A 1006 28.45 21.63 -24.60
N TRP A 1007 28.71 22.89 -24.21
CA TRP A 1007 28.33 24.10 -24.93
C TRP A 1007 29.33 24.53 -26.01
N GLN A 1008 30.53 23.92 -26.11
CA GLN A 1008 31.51 24.27 -27.15
C GLN A 1008 32.35 23.06 -27.61
N TYR A 1009 31.94 22.43 -28.72
CA TYR A 1009 32.73 21.47 -29.51
C TYR A 1009 33.31 20.25 -28.77
N ALA A 1010 32.63 19.10 -28.81
CA ALA A 1010 33.23 17.82 -28.42
C ALA A 1010 33.84 17.10 -29.63
N TRP A 1011 35.16 17.21 -29.77
CA TRP A 1011 35.96 16.22 -30.49
C TRP A 1011 36.08 14.98 -29.60
N PHE A 1012 35.77 13.78 -30.12
CA PHE A 1012 36.14 12.53 -29.46
C PHE A 1012 37.68 12.39 -29.46
N ARG A 1013 38.31 12.72 -28.33
CA ARG A 1013 39.36 11.84 -27.81
C ARG A 1013 38.72 11.02 -26.70
N TYR A 1014 38.38 9.79 -27.08
CA TYR A 1014 38.23 8.63 -26.22
C TYR A 1014 38.95 8.82 -24.87
N PRO A 1015 38.32 8.58 -23.71
CA PRO A 1015 39.05 7.79 -22.74
C PRO A 1015 39.26 6.44 -23.42
N ASP A 1016 40.50 6.00 -23.60
CA ASP A 1016 40.82 4.63 -24.00
C ASP A 1016 39.98 3.67 -23.11
N ILE A 1017 38.89 3.18 -23.68
CA ILE A 1017 38.19 1.99 -23.24
C ILE A 1017 38.54 0.91 -24.23
N ASN A 1018 39.82 0.53 -24.16
CA ASN A 1018 40.12 -0.90 -24.07
C ASN A 1018 39.52 -1.45 -22.76
#